data_AF-A0A1A9UPI8-F1
#
_entry.id   AF-A0A1A9UPI8-F1
#
_cell.length_a   1.000
_cell.length_b   1.000
_cell.length_c   1.000
_cell.angle_alpha   90.00
_cell.angle_beta   90.00
_cell.angle_gamma   90.00
#
_symmetry.space_group_name_H-M   'P 1'
#
loop_
_entity.id
_entity.type
_entity.pdbx_description
1 polymer ?
#
loop_
_entity_poly.entity_id
_entity_poly.type
_entity_poly.pdbx_seq_one_letter_code
_entity_poly.pdbx_strand_id
1 'polypeptide(L)'
;MSIFGAEFEKIWPAAGSSLKFSDYGKTLLKQCLDVKKPETTNVDIHEFKRKSSNFPLEFGTNTCRVMSQPKDRYPYIEKQIASAYPIIHERVLKLYLDFLEHKSKYGCSGFMQVGTKDEKPPLILRNVLSYDEIKLSAFLSVSSYTEFINDGNRQNCGVIEQNKNRIEREGLVIGIIGARLNRRNVMEFQDIIITETQNTSENGYDQREEINATNKAQNYRRVWTDFYEESDFLYQQIAKDDQRFGECKNSSDIFDNLIMKKRLTISFDTLLMESEARAKDQSKLAYIHVVGIGLGVWKVAEQQEKIFLECFHQRIKHLLPKLNHIGVIHFSWFQLNEWQDLKNNTKIESETHPNAGIHIYISKRNPADKLTLPEHSDMLLVVSYAWDGNALPGNEFWMKMLKSTCDSSTACSTLITELHNPFINENQVNGKNLHIASEEFGSISEQQLYRELQLTDFVQRLLTKRCVAFMGPKDLYLLLTGDKGQGDEYLKIGKQDEIPPLVLNNVISYDEVKVNKSDCNLPQCVVCVTYALQLSAFLTVSSHTDFINDGNRNNRGVIETNLSKIERSGVVAGLIGARFERFGVMEYQDVIIDPRQNIKANGYSPGNDEQNSSRLFNYRHIWNSFYENEDCLYEEVTKDDKRFGETFLRSSTTQSSIFDSVMMKKRYSLTFDTLLVESEARARQLNKQAYIHVVGIGLGVWKVADQQTKIFLESFTQRLKYLLPQLNHIGVVHFSWFHMSECGELKDNGTFLSETHPQGGIKTYLSKRNPNEKLIGNDAENMLLIVSYAWDGNALPGNEFWLASLDGSNDPSTACSTLISELHNPHINDEFVSGRNLHVATLDNGVLHISDYVGKLKDALWKASDYF
;
A
#
# COMPACT_ATOMS: atom_id res chain seq x y z
N MET A 1 3.63 -33.63 -0.37
CA MET A 1 4.77 -33.60 -1.30
C MET A 1 4.24 -33.87 -2.69
N SER A 2 4.61 -33.00 -3.62
CA SER A 2 4.29 -33.02 -5.04
C SER A 2 4.78 -34.30 -5.66
N ILE A 3 4.02 -34.81 -6.62
CA ILE A 3 4.47 -35.91 -7.46
C ILE A 3 5.58 -35.49 -8.43
N PHE A 4 5.79 -34.18 -8.64
CA PHE A 4 6.75 -33.61 -9.58
C PHE A 4 8.13 -33.30 -8.95
N GLY A 5 8.37 -33.76 -7.71
CA GLY A 5 9.66 -33.62 -7.03
C GLY A 5 9.84 -32.31 -6.25
N ALA A 6 10.94 -32.24 -5.49
CA ALA A 6 11.19 -31.14 -4.55
C ALA A 6 11.42 -29.78 -5.24
N GLU A 7 12.00 -29.76 -6.44
CA GLU A 7 12.18 -28.52 -7.21
C GLU A 7 10.84 -27.91 -7.61
N PHE A 8 9.85 -28.75 -7.96
CA PHE A 8 8.51 -28.31 -8.29
C PHE A 8 7.74 -27.77 -7.08
N GLU A 9 8.08 -28.15 -5.84
CA GLU A 9 7.46 -27.60 -4.63
C GLU A 9 7.94 -26.20 -4.29
N LYS A 10 9.12 -25.80 -4.78
CA LYS A 10 9.63 -24.45 -4.55
C LYS A 10 8.69 -23.44 -5.20
N ILE A 11 8.13 -22.54 -4.38
CA ILE A 11 7.30 -21.45 -4.88
C ILE A 11 8.16 -20.50 -5.71
N TRP A 12 7.73 -20.27 -6.95
CA TRP A 12 8.37 -19.35 -7.86
C TRP A 12 7.31 -18.39 -8.42
N PRO A 13 7.61 -17.08 -8.54
CA PRO A 13 8.83 -16.45 -8.02
C PRO A 13 8.90 -16.47 -6.49
N ALA A 14 10.13 -16.37 -5.95
CA ALA A 14 10.33 -16.30 -4.50
C ALA A 14 9.84 -14.96 -3.95
N ALA A 15 9.29 -14.96 -2.73
CA ALA A 15 8.84 -13.73 -2.07
C ALA A 15 9.99 -12.74 -1.87
N GLY A 16 9.76 -11.45 -2.18
CA GLY A 16 10.75 -10.37 -2.02
C GLY A 16 11.91 -10.41 -3.03
N SER A 17 11.75 -11.11 -4.16
CA SER A 17 12.80 -11.23 -5.17
C SER A 17 12.88 -9.97 -6.05
N SER A 18 13.88 -9.12 -5.79
CA SER A 18 14.10 -7.90 -6.57
C SER A 18 14.49 -8.18 -8.04
N LEU A 19 13.88 -7.43 -8.96
CA LEU A 19 14.26 -7.43 -10.38
C LEU A 19 15.56 -6.66 -10.60
N LYS A 20 16.53 -7.30 -11.27
CA LYS A 20 17.77 -6.67 -11.71
C LYS A 20 17.66 -6.28 -13.18
N PHE A 21 17.91 -5.02 -13.50
CA PHE A 21 17.88 -4.49 -14.87
C PHE A 21 19.30 -4.20 -15.38
N SER A 22 19.56 -4.50 -16.66
CA SER A 22 20.76 -4.05 -17.36
C SER A 22 20.76 -2.53 -17.54
N ASP A 23 21.91 -1.92 -17.86
CA ASP A 23 21.96 -0.47 -18.10
C ASP A 23 21.17 -0.07 -19.35
N TYR A 24 21.08 -0.97 -20.34
CA TYR A 24 20.17 -0.82 -21.48
C TYR A 24 18.71 -0.79 -21.01
N GLY A 25 18.30 -1.76 -20.19
CA GLY A 25 16.95 -1.83 -19.62
C GLY A 25 16.60 -0.58 -18.79
N LYS A 26 17.51 -0.12 -17.92
CA LYS A 26 17.33 1.12 -17.13
C LYS A 26 17.13 2.34 -18.02
N THR A 27 17.85 2.41 -19.15
CA THR A 27 17.73 3.52 -20.10
C THR A 27 16.33 3.56 -20.73
N LEU A 28 15.81 2.42 -21.17
CA LEU A 28 14.45 2.33 -21.71
C LEU A 28 13.38 2.62 -20.65
N LEU A 29 13.54 2.14 -19.42
CA LEU A 29 12.64 2.45 -18.31
C LEU A 29 12.61 3.96 -18.02
N LYS A 30 13.76 4.64 -18.07
CA LYS A 30 13.82 6.10 -17.89
C LYS A 30 13.03 6.85 -18.95
N GLN A 31 13.05 6.37 -20.20
CA GLN A 31 12.23 6.95 -21.28
C GLN A 31 10.72 6.79 -21.04
N CYS A 32 10.31 5.79 -20.25
CA CYS A 32 8.91 5.57 -19.93
C CYS A 32 8.34 6.61 -18.95
N LEU A 33 9.17 7.41 -18.26
CA LEU A 33 8.72 8.48 -17.37
C LEU A 33 7.88 9.55 -18.10
N ASP A 34 8.13 9.74 -19.39
CA ASP A 34 7.43 10.73 -20.22
C ASP A 34 6.19 10.17 -20.93
N VAL A 35 5.84 8.90 -20.69
CA VAL A 35 4.68 8.26 -21.33
C VAL A 35 3.38 8.80 -20.72
N LYS A 36 2.65 9.58 -21.51
CA LYS A 36 1.32 10.09 -21.14
C LYS A 36 0.28 8.96 -21.19
N LYS A 37 -0.34 8.69 -20.05
CA LYS A 37 -1.50 7.79 -19.94
C LYS A 37 -2.67 8.33 -20.77
N PRO A 38 -3.47 7.48 -21.44
CA PRO A 38 -4.69 7.94 -22.13
C PRO A 38 -5.72 8.54 -21.18
N GLU A 39 -6.51 9.49 -21.66
CA GLU A 39 -7.67 9.99 -20.93
C GLU A 39 -8.79 8.94 -20.90
N THR A 40 -9.40 8.74 -19.73
CA THR A 40 -10.46 7.75 -19.49
C THR A 40 -11.84 8.37 -19.30
N THR A 41 -11.93 9.70 -19.18
CA THR A 41 -13.15 10.42 -18.78
C THR A 41 -14.03 10.91 -19.93
N ASN A 42 -13.56 10.84 -21.19
CA ASN A 42 -14.28 11.36 -22.37
C ASN A 42 -14.23 10.40 -23.57
N VAL A 43 -14.82 9.21 -23.44
CA VAL A 43 -14.91 8.26 -24.58
C VAL A 43 -15.95 8.73 -25.59
N ASP A 44 -15.54 8.98 -26.83
CA ASP A 44 -16.46 9.21 -27.96
C ASP A 44 -16.93 7.88 -28.55
N ILE A 45 -18.12 7.43 -28.14
CA ILE A 45 -18.72 6.19 -28.65
C ILE A 45 -19.06 6.25 -30.15
N HIS A 46 -19.32 7.44 -30.71
CA HIS A 46 -19.61 7.59 -32.13
C HIS A 46 -18.35 7.40 -32.97
N GLU A 47 -17.23 7.96 -32.52
CA GLU A 47 -15.93 7.73 -33.14
C GLU A 47 -15.53 6.25 -33.03
N PHE A 48 -15.72 5.63 -31.87
CA PHE A 48 -15.47 4.21 -31.66
C PHE A 48 -16.25 3.33 -32.65
N LYS A 49 -17.56 3.58 -32.79
CA LYS A 49 -18.43 2.87 -33.75
C LYS A 49 -18.01 3.10 -35.21
N ARG A 50 -17.55 4.31 -35.53
CA ARG A 50 -17.01 4.64 -36.87
C ARG A 50 -15.74 3.84 -37.15
N LYS A 51 -14.82 3.75 -36.19
CA LYS A 51 -13.60 2.91 -36.30
C LYS A 51 -13.95 1.44 -36.49
N SER A 52 -14.84 0.90 -35.67
CA SER A 52 -15.36 -0.46 -35.81
C SER A 52 -15.97 -0.72 -37.20
N SER A 53 -16.77 0.21 -37.72
CA SER A 53 -17.40 0.07 -39.04
C SER A 53 -16.42 0.14 -40.21
N ASN A 54 -15.29 0.81 -40.01
CA ASN A 54 -14.21 0.92 -40.99
C ASN A 54 -13.14 -0.16 -40.84
N PHE A 55 -13.28 -1.08 -39.88
CA PHE A 55 -12.34 -2.18 -39.71
C PHE A 55 -12.34 -3.05 -40.99
N PRO A 56 -11.16 -3.39 -41.56
CA PRO A 56 -11.07 -3.92 -42.92
C PRO A 56 -11.61 -5.35 -43.08
N LEU A 57 -11.83 -6.08 -41.98
CA LEU A 57 -12.38 -7.42 -42.00
C LEU A 57 -13.83 -7.42 -41.50
N GLU A 58 -14.66 -8.23 -42.13
CA GLU A 58 -16.03 -8.41 -41.68
C GLU A 58 -16.07 -9.23 -40.39
N PHE A 59 -16.77 -8.72 -39.37
CA PHE A 59 -16.99 -9.41 -38.10
C PHE A 59 -17.71 -10.75 -38.28
N GLY A 60 -17.35 -11.75 -37.47
CA GLY A 60 -17.98 -13.08 -37.46
C GLY A 60 -19.51 -13.03 -37.36
N THR A 61 -20.01 -12.13 -36.52
CA THR A 61 -21.42 -11.72 -36.43
C THR A 61 -21.49 -10.28 -35.96
N ASN A 62 -22.57 -9.57 -36.26
CA ASN A 62 -22.78 -8.20 -35.80
C ASN A 62 -23.42 -8.11 -34.40
N THR A 63 -23.94 -9.22 -33.85
CA THR A 63 -24.69 -9.19 -32.58
C THR A 63 -23.84 -8.83 -31.35
N CYS A 64 -22.54 -9.12 -31.40
CA CYS A 64 -21.57 -8.80 -30.36
C CYS A 64 -20.83 -7.47 -30.58
N ARG A 65 -21.40 -6.57 -31.38
CA ARG A 65 -20.86 -5.22 -31.62
C ARG A 65 -21.59 -4.16 -30.80
N VAL A 66 -20.88 -3.11 -30.38
CA VAL A 66 -21.38 -1.92 -29.69
C VAL A 66 -22.54 -1.29 -30.46
N MET A 67 -22.42 -1.20 -31.80
CA MET A 67 -23.47 -0.63 -32.64
C MET A 67 -24.80 -1.41 -32.60
N SER A 68 -24.74 -2.69 -32.23
CA SER A 68 -25.90 -3.58 -32.13
C SER A 68 -26.46 -3.67 -30.71
N GLN A 69 -25.81 -3.04 -29.72
CA GLN A 69 -26.30 -3.00 -28.35
C GLN A 69 -27.39 -1.92 -28.18
N PRO A 70 -28.32 -2.10 -27.23
CA PRO A 70 -29.32 -1.09 -26.89
C PRO A 70 -28.70 0.26 -26.51
N LYS A 71 -29.29 1.37 -26.99
CA LYS A 71 -28.74 2.73 -26.79
C LYS A 71 -28.67 3.14 -25.32
N ASP A 72 -29.56 2.65 -24.48
CA ASP A 72 -29.57 2.87 -23.03
C ASP A 72 -28.36 2.24 -22.32
N ARG A 73 -27.69 1.27 -22.95
CA ARG A 73 -26.44 0.69 -22.44
C ARG A 73 -25.20 1.50 -22.83
N TYR A 74 -25.30 2.46 -23.74
CA TYR A 74 -24.13 3.19 -24.25
C TYR A 74 -23.31 3.88 -23.16
N PRO A 75 -23.90 4.53 -22.13
CA PRO A 75 -23.11 5.10 -21.03
C PRO A 75 -22.30 4.06 -20.22
N TYR A 76 -22.80 2.83 -20.12
CA TYR A 76 -22.08 1.73 -19.48
C TYR A 76 -20.96 1.20 -20.40
N ILE A 77 -21.25 1.09 -21.69
CA ILE A 77 -20.28 0.66 -22.71
C ILE A 77 -19.14 1.68 -22.86
N GLU A 78 -19.39 2.98 -22.73
CA GLU A 78 -18.33 4.00 -22.70
C GLU A 78 -17.33 3.76 -21.56
N LYS A 79 -17.84 3.41 -20.37
CA LYS A 79 -16.99 3.00 -19.25
C LYS A 79 -16.24 1.69 -19.54
N GLN A 80 -16.86 0.75 -20.22
CA GLN A 80 -16.23 -0.51 -20.63
C GLN A 80 -15.09 -0.27 -21.65
N ILE A 81 -15.31 0.59 -22.65
CA ILE A 81 -14.28 1.03 -23.61
C ILE A 81 -13.11 1.67 -22.86
N ALA A 82 -13.38 2.61 -21.94
CA ALA A 82 -12.37 3.27 -21.12
C ALA A 82 -11.61 2.30 -20.19
N SER A 83 -12.26 1.22 -19.78
CA SER A 83 -11.67 0.26 -18.83
C SER A 83 -10.67 -0.71 -19.45
N ALA A 84 -10.57 -0.75 -20.79
CA ALA A 84 -9.74 -1.72 -21.49
C ALA A 84 -8.26 -1.34 -21.46
N TYR A 85 -7.39 -2.27 -21.12
CA TYR A 85 -5.95 -2.05 -21.25
C TYR A 85 -5.15 -3.35 -21.41
N PRO A 86 -3.99 -3.29 -22.08
CA PRO A 86 -3.01 -4.37 -22.03
C PRO A 86 -2.36 -4.44 -20.64
N ILE A 87 -2.10 -5.65 -20.17
CA ILE A 87 -1.44 -5.92 -18.90
C ILE A 87 -0.41 -7.05 -19.03
N ILE A 88 0.74 -6.86 -18.38
CA ILE A 88 1.78 -7.89 -18.22
C ILE A 88 2.19 -8.02 -16.76
N HIS A 89 2.76 -9.17 -16.39
CA HIS A 89 3.41 -9.36 -15.11
C HIS A 89 4.74 -8.59 -15.03
N GLU A 90 5.16 -8.10 -13.86
CA GLU A 90 6.40 -7.33 -13.68
C GLU A 90 7.66 -8.06 -14.16
N ARG A 91 7.74 -9.38 -13.98
CA ARG A 91 8.83 -10.22 -14.51
C ARG A 91 8.89 -10.24 -16.04
N VAL A 92 7.74 -10.10 -16.70
CA VAL A 92 7.66 -10.01 -18.16
C VAL A 92 8.21 -8.68 -18.66
N LEU A 93 8.12 -7.60 -17.86
CA LEU A 93 8.77 -6.33 -18.20
C LEU A 93 10.30 -6.50 -18.29
N LYS A 94 10.92 -7.18 -17.32
CA LYS A 94 12.35 -7.52 -17.40
C LYS A 94 12.66 -8.34 -18.65
N LEU A 95 11.87 -9.38 -18.93
CA LEU A 95 12.00 -10.20 -20.13
C LEU A 95 11.94 -9.36 -21.41
N TYR A 96 11.02 -8.39 -21.50
CA TYR A 96 10.88 -7.50 -22.65
C TYR A 96 12.14 -6.64 -22.83
N LEU A 97 12.67 -6.09 -21.74
CA LEU A 97 13.89 -5.27 -21.77
C LEU A 97 15.12 -6.09 -22.20
N ASP A 98 15.30 -7.29 -21.63
CA ASP A 98 16.42 -8.19 -21.96
C ASP A 98 16.31 -8.68 -23.41
N PHE A 99 15.09 -8.95 -23.88
CA PHE A 99 14.84 -9.32 -25.27
C PHE A 99 15.11 -8.17 -26.24
N LEU A 100 14.71 -6.95 -25.91
CA LEU A 100 15.01 -5.76 -26.73
C LEU A 100 16.52 -5.53 -26.81
N GLU A 101 17.25 -5.70 -25.71
CA GLU A 101 18.71 -5.64 -25.70
C GLU A 101 19.30 -6.69 -26.66
N HIS A 102 18.86 -7.95 -26.55
CA HIS A 102 19.28 -9.03 -27.46
C HIS A 102 18.99 -8.69 -28.92
N LYS A 103 17.76 -8.28 -29.23
CA LYS A 103 17.32 -7.98 -30.60
C LYS A 103 18.06 -6.80 -31.20
N SER A 104 18.34 -5.76 -30.40
CA SER A 104 19.10 -4.60 -30.84
C SER A 104 20.53 -4.96 -31.29
N LYS A 105 21.11 -6.00 -30.68
CA LYS A 105 22.48 -6.45 -30.96
C LYS A 105 22.56 -7.50 -32.07
N TYR A 106 21.58 -8.40 -32.16
CA TYR A 106 21.69 -9.61 -32.99
C TYR A 106 20.59 -9.80 -34.06
N GLY A 107 19.51 -9.02 -34.02
CA GLY A 107 18.36 -9.16 -34.94
C GLY A 107 17.56 -10.46 -34.75
N CYS A 108 16.83 -10.88 -35.79
CA CYS A 108 15.94 -12.05 -35.73
C CYS A 108 16.70 -13.37 -35.63
N SER A 109 16.26 -14.27 -34.75
CA SER A 109 16.87 -15.59 -34.62
C SER A 109 16.32 -16.49 -35.74
N GLY A 110 17.22 -17.22 -36.43
CA GLY A 110 16.97 -17.84 -37.74
C GLY A 110 16.09 -19.09 -37.72
N PHE A 111 15.05 -19.18 -36.87
CA PHE A 111 14.21 -20.37 -36.77
C PHE A 111 13.23 -20.50 -37.95
N MET A 112 12.80 -19.39 -38.55
CA MET A 112 11.93 -19.34 -39.73
C MET A 112 12.23 -18.10 -40.58
N GLN A 113 11.62 -18.00 -41.77
CA GLN A 113 11.96 -16.96 -42.76
C GLN A 113 11.65 -15.52 -42.31
N VAL A 114 10.56 -15.28 -41.55
CA VAL A 114 10.13 -13.92 -41.13
C VAL A 114 11.22 -13.23 -40.31
N GLY A 115 11.64 -12.03 -40.76
CA GLY A 115 12.72 -11.27 -40.12
C GLY A 115 14.13 -11.70 -40.55
N THR A 116 14.26 -12.64 -41.48
CA THR A 116 15.53 -13.03 -42.12
C THR A 116 15.60 -12.47 -43.54
N LYS A 117 16.77 -12.59 -44.18
CA LYS A 117 16.94 -12.25 -45.61
C LYS A 117 16.05 -13.07 -46.55
N ASP A 118 15.53 -14.21 -46.09
CA ASP A 118 14.74 -15.15 -46.87
C ASP A 118 13.22 -14.95 -46.66
N GLU A 119 12.79 -13.89 -45.94
CA GLU A 119 11.38 -13.54 -45.78
C GLU A 119 10.70 -13.23 -47.12
N LYS A 120 9.41 -13.59 -47.26
CA LYS A 120 8.65 -13.41 -48.50
C LYS A 120 7.24 -12.88 -48.21
N PRO A 121 6.74 -11.90 -48.99
CA PRO A 121 5.36 -11.45 -48.88
C PRO A 121 4.34 -12.61 -49.02
N PRO A 122 3.23 -12.60 -48.27
CA PRO A 122 2.79 -11.54 -47.33
C PRO A 122 3.43 -11.63 -45.93
N LEU A 123 4.20 -12.68 -45.64
CA LEU A 123 4.80 -12.97 -44.34
C LEU A 123 6.20 -12.33 -44.23
N ILE A 124 6.22 -11.02 -44.04
CA ILE A 124 7.43 -10.23 -43.79
C ILE A 124 7.31 -9.53 -42.43
N LEU A 125 8.42 -9.33 -41.73
CA LEU A 125 8.45 -8.81 -40.35
C LEU A 125 7.69 -7.48 -40.18
N ARG A 126 7.68 -6.65 -41.23
CA ARG A 126 6.89 -5.40 -41.25
C ARG A 126 5.39 -5.61 -41.03
N ASN A 127 4.86 -6.77 -41.41
CA ASN A 127 3.43 -7.05 -41.44
C ASN A 127 2.98 -8.04 -40.36
N VAL A 128 3.89 -8.86 -39.83
CA VAL A 128 3.57 -9.96 -38.91
C VAL A 128 4.67 -10.13 -37.85
N LEU A 129 4.30 -10.71 -36.71
CA LEU A 129 5.26 -11.09 -35.68
C LEU A 129 6.13 -12.28 -36.13
N SER A 130 7.41 -12.21 -35.83
CA SER A 130 8.32 -13.36 -35.85
C SER A 130 7.97 -14.35 -34.73
N TYR A 131 8.41 -15.61 -34.85
CA TYR A 131 8.15 -16.62 -33.80
C TYR A 131 8.69 -16.25 -32.42
N ASP A 132 9.77 -15.46 -32.38
CA ASP A 132 10.33 -14.93 -31.13
C ASP A 132 9.40 -13.90 -30.49
N GLU A 133 8.79 -13.02 -31.29
CA GLU A 133 7.82 -12.01 -30.83
C GLU A 133 6.50 -12.66 -30.44
N ILE A 134 6.07 -13.71 -31.16
CA ILE A 134 4.89 -14.51 -30.79
C ILE A 134 5.09 -15.12 -29.40
N LYS A 135 6.29 -15.64 -29.10
CA LYS A 135 6.61 -16.18 -27.77
C LYS A 135 6.48 -15.13 -26.67
N LEU A 136 6.96 -13.90 -26.90
CA LEU A 136 6.80 -12.79 -25.95
C LEU A 136 5.35 -12.35 -25.78
N SER A 137 4.61 -12.27 -26.88
CA SER A 137 3.19 -11.87 -26.87
C SER A 137 2.31 -12.84 -26.08
N ALA A 138 2.75 -14.09 -25.88
CA ALA A 138 2.02 -15.06 -25.07
C ALA A 138 1.96 -14.70 -23.57
N PHE A 139 2.69 -13.68 -23.14
CA PHE A 139 2.59 -13.11 -21.79
C PHE A 139 1.77 -11.81 -21.73
N LEU A 140 1.28 -11.32 -22.87
CA LEU A 140 0.48 -10.10 -22.95
C LEU A 140 -1.00 -10.43 -22.84
N SER A 141 -1.64 -9.92 -21.79
CA SER A 141 -3.09 -10.05 -21.59
C SER A 141 -3.79 -8.73 -21.89
N VAL A 142 -5.08 -8.77 -22.20
CA VAL A 142 -5.93 -7.58 -22.26
C VAL A 142 -7.14 -7.82 -21.38
N SER A 143 -7.46 -6.82 -20.54
CA SER A 143 -8.54 -6.87 -19.56
C SER A 143 -9.48 -5.70 -19.77
N SER A 144 -10.79 -5.93 -19.70
CA SER A 144 -11.82 -4.87 -19.71
C SER A 144 -13.12 -5.35 -19.05
N TYR A 145 -13.91 -4.40 -18.56
CA TYR A 145 -15.33 -4.67 -18.32
C TYR A 145 -16.04 -4.86 -19.67
N THR A 146 -17.09 -5.68 -19.70
CA THR A 146 -17.85 -5.92 -20.93
C THR A 146 -19.32 -6.28 -20.66
N GLU A 147 -20.15 -6.14 -21.68
CA GLU A 147 -21.50 -6.71 -21.72
C GLU A 147 -21.44 -8.21 -21.99
N PHE A 148 -22.17 -9.00 -21.21
CA PHE A 148 -22.50 -10.38 -21.57
C PHE A 148 -23.84 -10.41 -22.31
N ILE A 149 -23.84 -10.86 -23.56
CA ILE A 149 -25.05 -10.91 -24.38
C ILE A 149 -25.77 -12.27 -24.30
N ASN A 150 -25.06 -13.32 -23.87
CA ASN A 150 -25.55 -14.67 -23.60
C ASN A 150 -24.67 -15.35 -22.53
N ASP A 151 -24.94 -16.63 -22.23
CA ASP A 151 -24.27 -17.39 -21.16
C ASP A 151 -22.80 -17.74 -21.47
N GLY A 152 -22.34 -17.53 -22.70
CA GLY A 152 -20.98 -17.87 -23.13
C GLY A 152 -20.78 -19.36 -23.42
N ASN A 153 -21.84 -20.15 -23.58
CA ASN A 153 -21.69 -21.54 -23.96
C ASN A 153 -20.93 -21.67 -25.29
N ARG A 154 -20.18 -22.77 -25.51
CA ARG A 154 -19.33 -22.92 -26.70
C ARG A 154 -20.08 -22.90 -28.04
N GLN A 155 -21.39 -23.11 -28.02
CA GLN A 155 -22.25 -23.13 -29.21
C GLN A 155 -23.10 -21.86 -29.34
N ASN A 156 -22.80 -20.79 -28.58
CA ASN A 156 -23.67 -19.63 -28.46
C ASN A 156 -23.87 -18.88 -29.80
N CYS A 157 -22.89 -18.94 -30.71
CA CYS A 157 -22.96 -18.37 -32.07
C CYS A 157 -23.43 -16.90 -32.13
N GLY A 158 -23.25 -16.11 -31.07
CA GLY A 158 -23.70 -14.72 -31.04
C GLY A 158 -25.20 -14.54 -30.81
N VAL A 159 -25.92 -15.60 -30.44
CA VAL A 159 -27.35 -15.53 -30.17
C VAL A 159 -27.57 -14.80 -28.84
N ILE A 160 -28.40 -13.76 -28.85
CA ILE A 160 -28.69 -12.95 -27.66
C ILE A 160 -29.66 -13.70 -26.75
N GLU A 161 -29.30 -13.87 -25.47
CA GLU A 161 -30.19 -14.44 -24.45
C GLU A 161 -31.37 -13.49 -24.21
N GLN A 162 -32.58 -14.00 -24.37
CA GLN A 162 -33.82 -13.23 -24.21
C GLN A 162 -34.18 -13.12 -22.73
N ASN A 163 -33.98 -14.19 -21.95
CA ASN A 163 -34.22 -14.19 -20.52
C ASN A 163 -32.96 -13.74 -19.77
N LYS A 164 -32.88 -12.43 -19.54
CA LYS A 164 -31.76 -11.76 -18.89
C LYS A 164 -31.51 -12.19 -17.43
N ASN A 165 -32.43 -12.92 -16.81
CA ASN A 165 -32.22 -13.49 -15.46
C ASN A 165 -31.35 -14.76 -15.48
N ARG A 166 -31.05 -15.32 -16.66
CA ARG A 166 -30.21 -16.52 -16.80
C ARG A 166 -28.72 -16.22 -16.86
N ILE A 167 -28.36 -14.97 -17.08
CA ILE A 167 -26.97 -14.54 -17.27
C ILE A 167 -26.63 -13.39 -16.34
N GLU A 168 -25.34 -13.26 -16.01
CA GLU A 168 -24.84 -11.95 -15.62
C GLU A 168 -24.88 -11.02 -16.83
N ARG A 169 -25.15 -9.72 -16.59
CA ARG A 169 -25.27 -8.73 -17.67
C ARG A 169 -23.96 -8.04 -17.98
N GLU A 170 -23.09 -7.97 -17.00
CA GLU A 170 -21.82 -7.28 -17.03
C GLU A 170 -20.82 -8.00 -16.13
N GLY A 171 -19.55 -7.83 -16.45
CA GLY A 171 -18.45 -8.37 -15.66
C GLY A 171 -17.12 -8.00 -16.30
N LEU A 172 -16.05 -8.55 -15.75
CA LEU A 172 -14.69 -8.40 -16.27
C LEU A 172 -14.38 -9.58 -17.20
N VAL A 173 -13.71 -9.30 -18.32
CA VAL A 173 -13.14 -10.32 -19.19
C VAL A 173 -11.65 -10.07 -19.37
N ILE A 174 -10.86 -11.13 -19.22
CA ILE A 174 -9.41 -11.10 -19.43
C ILE A 174 -8.97 -12.24 -20.35
N GLY A 175 -8.23 -11.89 -21.39
CA GLY A 175 -7.61 -12.85 -22.31
C GLY A 175 -6.29 -13.34 -21.76
N ILE A 176 -6.19 -14.65 -21.50
CA ILE A 176 -4.96 -15.28 -21.00
C ILE A 176 -4.47 -16.30 -22.03
N ILE A 177 -3.17 -16.27 -22.33
CA ILE A 177 -2.57 -17.08 -23.38
C ILE A 177 -1.77 -18.24 -22.77
N GLY A 178 -2.08 -19.46 -23.20
CA GLY A 178 -1.37 -20.68 -22.80
C GLY A 178 -0.18 -21.01 -23.70
N ALA A 179 0.68 -21.92 -23.24
CA ALA A 179 1.83 -22.38 -24.02
C ALA A 179 1.42 -23.11 -25.30
N ARG A 180 2.05 -22.77 -26.43
CA ARG A 180 1.76 -23.39 -27.73
C ARG A 180 2.86 -24.38 -28.11
N LEU A 181 2.60 -25.67 -27.86
CA LEU A 181 3.63 -26.73 -27.95
C LEU A 181 3.56 -27.61 -29.22
N ASN A 182 2.62 -27.38 -30.13
CA ASN A 182 2.50 -28.19 -31.36
C ASN A 182 3.53 -27.88 -32.44
N ARG A 183 4.18 -26.70 -32.38
CA ARG A 183 5.22 -26.32 -33.35
C ARG A 183 6.59 -26.55 -32.71
N ARG A 184 7.30 -27.56 -33.23
CA ARG A 184 8.63 -27.94 -32.76
C ARG A 184 9.63 -26.80 -33.01
N ASN A 185 10.63 -26.69 -32.14
CA ASN A 185 11.78 -25.81 -32.26
C ASN A 185 11.52 -24.30 -32.16
N VAL A 186 10.30 -23.86 -31.82
CA VAL A 186 9.92 -22.44 -31.73
C VAL A 186 9.01 -22.17 -30.53
N MET A 187 8.90 -20.90 -30.13
CA MET A 187 8.04 -20.46 -29.02
C MET A 187 8.37 -21.20 -27.70
N GLU A 188 7.38 -21.52 -26.87
CA GLU A 188 7.59 -22.21 -25.60
C GLU A 188 8.08 -23.65 -25.76
N PHE A 189 7.98 -24.26 -26.96
CA PHE A 189 8.59 -25.57 -27.22
C PHE A 189 10.09 -25.55 -26.93
N GLN A 190 10.76 -24.43 -27.20
CA GLN A 190 12.20 -24.27 -26.98
C GLN A 190 12.61 -24.35 -25.51
N ASP A 191 11.70 -24.07 -24.59
CA ASP A 191 12.00 -24.04 -23.15
C ASP A 191 11.41 -25.24 -22.41
N ILE A 192 10.26 -25.74 -22.86
CA ILE A 192 9.50 -26.77 -22.14
C ILE A 192 9.79 -28.17 -22.67
N ILE A 193 10.10 -28.32 -23.96
CA ILE A 193 10.31 -29.63 -24.59
C ILE A 193 11.79 -29.83 -24.92
N ILE A 194 12.39 -30.85 -24.34
CA ILE A 194 13.78 -31.23 -24.54
C ILE A 194 13.83 -32.31 -25.64
N THR A 195 14.57 -32.05 -26.72
CA THR A 195 14.68 -32.97 -27.87
C THR A 195 16.12 -33.12 -28.35
N GLU A 196 16.45 -34.27 -28.92
CA GLU A 196 17.80 -34.59 -29.41
C GLU A 196 18.32 -33.57 -30.43
N THR A 197 17.46 -33.11 -31.34
CA THR A 197 17.84 -32.17 -32.41
C THR A 197 17.91 -30.72 -31.97
N GLN A 198 17.15 -30.34 -30.93
CA GLN A 198 17.07 -28.95 -30.45
C GLN A 198 18.10 -28.68 -29.34
N ASN A 199 18.16 -29.55 -28.32
CA ASN A 199 18.90 -29.32 -27.08
C ASN A 199 20.36 -29.75 -27.23
N THR A 200 21.09 -29.02 -28.07
CA THR A 200 22.51 -29.22 -28.38
C THR A 200 23.33 -27.97 -28.03
N SER A 201 24.63 -28.15 -27.81
CA SER A 201 25.58 -27.03 -27.64
C SER A 201 25.56 -26.04 -28.81
N GLU A 202 25.44 -26.55 -30.04
CA GLU A 202 25.38 -25.72 -31.25
C GLU A 202 24.19 -24.74 -31.23
N ASN A 203 23.05 -25.20 -30.70
CA ASN A 203 21.85 -24.38 -30.54
C ASN A 203 21.84 -23.54 -29.26
N GLY A 204 22.93 -23.57 -28.47
CA GLY A 204 23.15 -22.71 -27.31
C GLY A 204 22.63 -23.23 -25.97
N TYR A 205 22.24 -24.51 -25.87
CA TYR A 205 21.70 -25.14 -24.64
C TYR A 205 22.79 -25.59 -23.63
N ASP A 206 24.06 -25.25 -23.84
CA ASP A 206 25.19 -25.69 -23.02
C ASP A 206 25.71 -24.66 -22.02
N GLN A 207 24.93 -23.62 -21.73
CA GLN A 207 25.32 -22.57 -20.80
C GLN A 207 25.34 -23.07 -19.35
N ARG A 208 26.48 -22.86 -18.69
CA ARG A 208 26.63 -22.91 -17.23
C ARG A 208 26.64 -21.49 -16.68
N GLU A 209 26.17 -21.31 -15.45
CA GLU A 209 25.91 -20.03 -14.75
C GLU A 209 27.08 -19.00 -14.75
N GLU A 210 28.30 -19.38 -15.17
CA GLU A 210 29.51 -18.56 -15.06
C GLU A 210 30.06 -17.99 -16.39
N ILE A 211 29.46 -18.27 -17.55
CA ILE A 211 30.04 -17.87 -18.85
C ILE A 211 29.20 -16.78 -19.54
N ASN A 212 29.83 -15.63 -19.84
CA ASN A 212 29.26 -14.61 -20.74
C ASN A 212 28.91 -15.24 -22.09
N ALA A 213 27.66 -15.11 -22.55
CA ALA A 213 27.21 -15.64 -23.84
C ALA A 213 28.18 -15.26 -24.97
N THR A 214 28.80 -16.27 -25.60
CA THR A 214 29.87 -16.05 -26.59
C THR A 214 29.33 -15.87 -28.01
N ASN A 215 28.08 -16.31 -28.25
CA ASN A 215 27.43 -16.23 -29.54
C ASN A 215 25.94 -15.87 -29.42
N LYS A 216 25.29 -15.66 -30.57
CA LYS A 216 23.88 -15.26 -30.67
C LYS A 216 22.91 -16.26 -30.07
N ALA A 217 23.06 -17.56 -30.35
CA ALA A 217 22.16 -18.60 -29.88
C ALA A 217 22.21 -18.71 -28.36
N GLN A 218 23.42 -18.74 -27.81
CA GLN A 218 23.71 -18.67 -26.39
C GLN A 218 23.10 -17.40 -25.75
N ASN A 219 23.25 -16.22 -26.37
CA ASN A 219 22.68 -15.00 -25.80
C ASN A 219 21.14 -15.01 -25.80
N TYR A 220 20.51 -15.62 -26.81
CA TYR A 220 19.06 -15.78 -26.87
C TYR A 220 18.55 -16.75 -25.80
N ARG A 221 19.21 -17.90 -25.60
CA ARG A 221 18.88 -18.85 -24.52
C ARG A 221 19.00 -18.21 -23.15
N ARG A 222 20.06 -17.42 -22.92
CA ARG A 222 20.27 -16.66 -21.68
C ARG A 222 19.05 -15.82 -21.28
N VAL A 223 18.40 -15.13 -22.22
CA VAL A 223 17.20 -14.31 -21.94
C VAL A 223 16.10 -15.14 -21.28
N TRP A 224 15.93 -16.39 -21.72
CA TRP A 224 14.89 -17.30 -21.21
C TRP A 224 15.32 -18.03 -19.93
N THR A 225 16.58 -18.46 -19.82
CA THR A 225 17.12 -19.06 -18.59
C THR A 225 17.14 -18.05 -17.44
N ASP A 226 17.49 -16.79 -17.71
CA ASP A 226 17.44 -15.70 -16.73
C ASP A 226 15.99 -15.36 -16.33
N PHE A 227 15.05 -15.43 -17.27
CA PHE A 227 13.63 -15.18 -16.98
C PHE A 227 13.02 -16.26 -16.10
N TYR A 228 13.28 -17.53 -16.43
CA TYR A 228 12.79 -18.67 -15.64
C TYR A 228 13.66 -18.96 -14.41
N GLU A 229 14.84 -18.35 -14.28
CA GLU A 229 15.81 -18.66 -13.22
C GLU A 229 16.13 -20.16 -13.19
N GLU A 230 16.37 -20.75 -14.36
CA GLU A 230 16.68 -22.17 -14.56
C GLU A 230 17.71 -22.33 -15.67
N SER A 231 18.61 -23.30 -15.52
CA SER A 231 19.56 -23.67 -16.57
C SER A 231 18.90 -24.51 -17.66
N ASP A 232 19.41 -24.37 -18.89
CA ASP A 232 19.09 -25.27 -19.99
C ASP A 232 19.80 -26.63 -19.80
N PHE A 233 19.25 -27.67 -20.44
CA PHE A 233 19.84 -29.01 -20.46
C PHE A 233 20.10 -29.50 -21.87
N LEU A 234 21.21 -30.24 -22.04
CA LEU A 234 21.43 -31.05 -23.23
C LEU A 234 20.62 -32.33 -23.17
N TYR A 235 20.09 -32.76 -24.31
CA TYR A 235 19.22 -33.95 -24.37
C TYR A 235 19.86 -35.20 -23.73
N GLN A 236 21.15 -35.43 -23.95
CA GLN A 236 21.88 -36.60 -23.44
C GLN A 236 22.12 -36.58 -21.93
N GLN A 237 21.92 -35.44 -21.26
CA GLN A 237 22.15 -35.29 -19.82
C GLN A 237 20.92 -35.67 -18.99
N ILE A 238 19.76 -35.77 -19.62
CA ILE A 238 18.48 -35.91 -18.93
C ILE A 238 17.84 -37.24 -19.26
N ALA A 239 17.35 -37.92 -18.23
CA ALA A 239 16.46 -39.06 -18.34
C ALA A 239 15.10 -38.69 -17.76
N LYS A 240 14.05 -39.34 -18.27
CA LYS A 240 12.71 -39.18 -17.71
C LYS A 240 12.68 -39.79 -16.31
N ASP A 241 12.17 -39.03 -15.36
CA ASP A 241 12.04 -39.41 -13.95
C ASP A 241 10.60 -39.36 -13.46
N ASP A 242 9.66 -38.96 -14.32
CA ASP A 242 8.25 -38.70 -14.03
C ASP A 242 8.02 -37.69 -12.88
N GLN A 243 9.08 -36.97 -12.47
CA GLN A 243 9.06 -35.89 -11.51
C GLN A 243 9.20 -34.55 -12.23
N ARG A 244 10.43 -34.08 -12.49
CA ARG A 244 10.65 -32.87 -13.30
C ARG A 244 10.52 -33.19 -14.79
N PHE A 245 11.03 -34.34 -15.21
CA PHE A 245 11.16 -34.71 -16.62
C PHE A 245 10.17 -35.83 -16.96
N GLY A 246 9.04 -35.45 -17.53
CA GLY A 246 7.93 -36.35 -17.84
C GLY A 246 7.82 -36.75 -19.32
N GLU A 247 6.86 -37.62 -19.58
CA GLU A 247 6.52 -38.12 -20.92
C GLU A 247 5.83 -37.08 -21.81
N CYS A 248 6.04 -37.21 -23.12
CA CYS A 248 5.35 -36.49 -24.18
C CYS A 248 4.55 -37.46 -25.07
N LYS A 249 3.57 -36.94 -25.83
CA LYS A 249 2.89 -37.70 -26.89
C LYS A 249 3.85 -38.27 -27.94
N ASN A 250 4.97 -37.57 -28.19
CA ASN A 250 6.10 -38.13 -28.91
C ASN A 250 7.08 -38.73 -27.91
N SER A 251 7.28 -40.06 -27.99
CA SER A 251 8.08 -40.81 -27.02
C SER A 251 9.58 -40.44 -27.00
N SER A 252 10.10 -39.83 -28.07
CA SER A 252 11.50 -39.36 -28.12
C SER A 252 11.71 -38.02 -27.43
N ASP A 253 10.64 -37.32 -27.06
CA ASP A 253 10.71 -36.00 -26.45
C ASP A 253 10.56 -36.11 -24.93
N ILE A 254 11.15 -35.15 -24.21
CA ILE A 254 11.07 -35.06 -22.75
C ILE A 254 10.35 -33.74 -22.40
N PHE A 255 9.36 -33.81 -21.51
CA PHE A 255 8.61 -32.66 -21.03
C PHE A 255 9.18 -32.14 -19.71
N ASP A 256 9.59 -30.87 -19.63
CA ASP A 256 10.01 -30.25 -18.36
C ASP A 256 8.78 -29.67 -17.63
N ASN A 257 8.33 -30.40 -16.61
CA ASN A 257 7.19 -30.04 -15.77
C ASN A 257 7.46 -28.74 -14.98
N LEU A 258 8.70 -28.48 -14.56
CA LEU A 258 9.07 -27.29 -13.79
C LEU A 258 8.99 -26.02 -14.65
N ILE A 259 9.52 -26.05 -15.87
CA ILE A 259 9.44 -24.89 -16.77
C ILE A 259 7.99 -24.62 -17.19
N MET A 260 7.19 -25.67 -17.44
CA MET A 260 5.76 -25.50 -17.68
C MET A 260 5.05 -24.83 -16.50
N LYS A 261 5.36 -25.23 -15.26
CA LYS A 261 4.84 -24.56 -14.05
C LYS A 261 5.24 -23.08 -14.04
N LYS A 262 6.53 -22.75 -14.19
CA LYS A 262 7.00 -21.35 -14.17
C LYS A 262 6.32 -20.52 -15.26
N ARG A 263 6.08 -21.09 -16.44
CA ARG A 263 5.32 -20.46 -17.52
C ARG A 263 3.86 -20.18 -17.13
N LEU A 264 3.19 -21.11 -16.46
CA LEU A 264 1.81 -20.95 -16.00
C LEU A 264 1.67 -19.95 -14.86
N THR A 265 2.63 -19.95 -13.91
CA THR A 265 2.69 -19.00 -12.79
C THR A 265 2.42 -17.58 -13.24
N ILE A 266 3.12 -17.11 -14.28
CA ILE A 266 3.01 -15.73 -14.76
C ILE A 266 1.59 -15.39 -15.21
N SER A 267 0.92 -16.32 -15.90
CA SER A 267 -0.46 -16.15 -16.35
C SER A 267 -1.47 -16.18 -15.19
N PHE A 268 -1.25 -17.04 -14.20
CA PHE A 268 -2.14 -17.16 -13.03
C PHE A 268 -2.02 -15.95 -12.11
N ASP A 269 -0.80 -15.51 -11.85
CA ASP A 269 -0.52 -14.31 -11.05
C ASP A 269 -1.14 -13.07 -11.69
N THR A 270 -1.00 -12.92 -13.01
CA THR A 270 -1.64 -11.82 -13.76
C THR A 270 -3.16 -11.86 -13.60
N LEU A 271 -3.78 -13.03 -13.76
CA LEU A 271 -5.23 -13.20 -13.59
C LEU A 271 -5.69 -12.87 -12.17
N LEU A 272 -5.02 -13.40 -11.15
CA LEU A 272 -5.39 -13.22 -9.75
C LEU A 272 -5.22 -11.77 -9.32
N MET A 273 -4.10 -11.13 -9.64
CA MET A 273 -3.84 -9.74 -9.27
C MET A 273 -4.76 -8.75 -9.97
N GLU A 274 -5.03 -8.94 -11.27
CA GLU A 274 -5.99 -8.09 -11.98
C GLU A 274 -7.40 -8.27 -11.42
N SER A 275 -7.81 -9.50 -11.09
CA SER A 275 -9.12 -9.76 -10.50
C SER A 275 -9.27 -9.11 -9.12
N GLU A 276 -8.24 -9.22 -8.28
CA GLU A 276 -8.17 -8.57 -6.96
C GLU A 276 -8.29 -7.05 -7.10
N ALA A 277 -7.50 -6.45 -7.97
CA ALA A 277 -7.49 -4.99 -8.17
C ALA A 277 -8.85 -4.48 -8.66
N ARG A 278 -9.48 -5.16 -9.63
CA ARG A 278 -10.78 -4.78 -10.18
C ARG A 278 -11.92 -4.97 -9.20
N ALA A 279 -11.89 -6.05 -8.41
CA ALA A 279 -12.90 -6.28 -7.38
C ALA A 279 -12.77 -5.26 -6.24
N LYS A 280 -11.54 -4.94 -5.82
CA LYS A 280 -11.26 -3.87 -4.86
C LYS A 280 -11.76 -2.50 -5.32
N ASP A 281 -11.48 -2.13 -6.58
CA ASP A 281 -11.96 -0.87 -7.18
C ASP A 281 -13.48 -0.72 -7.13
N GLN A 282 -14.21 -1.83 -7.25
CA GLN A 282 -15.67 -1.86 -7.10
C GLN A 282 -16.16 -2.07 -5.66
N SER A 283 -15.27 -2.22 -4.68
CA SER A 283 -15.60 -2.63 -3.31
C SER A 283 -16.43 -3.92 -3.25
N LYS A 284 -16.10 -4.89 -4.11
CA LYS A 284 -16.76 -6.19 -4.24
C LYS A 284 -15.79 -7.34 -4.05
N LEU A 285 -16.33 -8.54 -3.89
CA LEU A 285 -15.56 -9.78 -4.04
C LEU A 285 -15.62 -10.27 -5.50
N ALA A 286 -14.57 -10.89 -6.00
CA ALA A 286 -14.51 -11.51 -7.31
C ALA A 286 -15.03 -12.95 -7.28
N TYR A 287 -15.80 -13.30 -8.31
CA TYR A 287 -16.08 -14.67 -8.73
C TYR A 287 -15.31 -14.96 -10.02
N ILE A 288 -14.21 -15.70 -9.93
CA ILE A 288 -13.32 -15.94 -11.07
C ILE A 288 -13.70 -17.24 -11.78
N HIS A 289 -14.11 -17.16 -13.04
CA HIS A 289 -14.29 -18.29 -13.93
C HIS A 289 -12.98 -18.59 -14.66
N VAL A 290 -12.41 -19.77 -14.38
CA VAL A 290 -11.12 -20.24 -14.91
C VAL A 290 -11.34 -21.36 -15.91
N VAL A 291 -10.73 -21.23 -17.08
CA VAL A 291 -10.67 -22.28 -18.11
C VAL A 291 -9.23 -22.72 -18.37
N GLY A 292 -9.06 -23.95 -18.86
CA GLY A 292 -7.74 -24.46 -19.23
C GLY A 292 -7.11 -23.70 -20.41
N ILE A 293 -6.02 -22.98 -20.14
CA ILE A 293 -5.17 -22.36 -21.18
C ILE A 293 -4.11 -23.37 -21.67
N GLY A 294 -3.98 -23.56 -22.98
CA GLY A 294 -3.01 -24.52 -23.56
C GLY A 294 -3.31 -26.01 -23.32
N LEU A 295 -4.44 -26.35 -22.67
CA LEU A 295 -4.84 -27.74 -22.38
C LEU A 295 -5.68 -28.40 -23.49
N GLY A 296 -6.05 -27.64 -24.52
CA GLY A 296 -6.81 -28.13 -25.68
C GLY A 296 -5.91 -28.75 -26.74
N VAL A 297 -6.03 -28.26 -27.98
CA VAL A 297 -5.24 -28.78 -29.11
C VAL A 297 -3.73 -28.60 -28.95
N TRP A 298 -3.25 -27.73 -28.04
CA TRP A 298 -1.83 -27.52 -27.75
C TRP A 298 -1.25 -28.44 -26.67
N LYS A 299 -2.06 -29.32 -26.08
CA LYS A 299 -1.60 -30.32 -25.11
C LYS A 299 -0.72 -31.36 -25.80
N VAL A 300 0.52 -31.50 -25.35
CA VAL A 300 1.52 -32.47 -25.81
C VAL A 300 1.89 -33.51 -24.74
N ALA A 301 1.47 -33.34 -23.48
CA ALA A 301 1.74 -34.27 -22.40
C ALA A 301 0.50 -34.46 -21.49
N GLU A 302 0.29 -35.67 -20.97
CA GLU A 302 -0.93 -36.01 -20.20
C GLU A 302 -0.97 -35.30 -18.83
N GLN A 303 0.18 -35.09 -18.23
CA GLN A 303 0.36 -34.43 -16.93
C GLN A 303 0.12 -32.91 -16.93
N GLN A 304 -0.05 -32.26 -18.10
CA GLN A 304 -0.23 -30.80 -18.17
C GLN A 304 -1.41 -30.27 -17.33
N GLU A 305 -2.52 -31.01 -17.27
CA GLU A 305 -3.69 -30.61 -16.48
C GLU A 305 -3.40 -30.71 -14.96
N LYS A 306 -2.60 -31.69 -14.55
CA LYS A 306 -2.15 -31.83 -13.16
C LYS A 306 -1.23 -30.67 -12.77
N ILE A 307 -0.25 -30.36 -13.63
CA ILE A 307 0.67 -29.22 -13.46
C ILE A 307 -0.13 -27.92 -13.35
N PHE A 308 -1.17 -27.75 -14.17
CA PHE A 308 -2.05 -26.59 -14.15
C PHE A 308 -2.69 -26.40 -12.77
N LEU A 309 -3.42 -27.41 -12.27
CA LEU A 309 -4.11 -27.30 -10.99
C LEU A 309 -3.14 -27.16 -9.82
N GLU A 310 -2.01 -27.87 -9.86
CA GLU A 310 -0.99 -27.76 -8.82
C GLU A 310 -0.35 -26.37 -8.77
N CYS A 311 0.03 -25.83 -9.93
CA CYS A 311 0.59 -24.50 -10.04
C CYS A 311 -0.43 -23.45 -9.54
N PHE A 312 -1.69 -23.54 -9.98
CA PHE A 312 -2.73 -22.61 -9.53
C PHE A 312 -2.95 -22.69 -8.02
N HIS A 313 -2.99 -23.90 -7.44
CA HIS A 313 -3.07 -24.13 -6.00
C HIS A 313 -1.93 -23.44 -5.24
N GLN A 314 -0.69 -23.64 -5.68
CA GLN A 314 0.50 -23.04 -5.09
C GLN A 314 0.44 -21.51 -5.16
N ARG A 315 0.00 -20.95 -6.28
CA ARG A 315 -0.13 -19.48 -6.45
C ARG A 315 -1.25 -18.89 -5.61
N ILE A 316 -2.40 -19.57 -5.48
CA ILE A 316 -3.46 -19.14 -4.55
C ILE A 316 -2.89 -19.07 -3.13
N LYS A 317 -2.26 -20.14 -2.64
CA LYS A 317 -1.71 -20.17 -1.27
C LYS A 317 -0.66 -19.09 -1.03
N HIS A 318 0.23 -18.89 -2.00
CA HIS A 318 1.29 -17.89 -1.89
C HIS A 318 0.73 -16.46 -1.89
N LEU A 319 -0.22 -16.16 -2.76
CA LEU A 319 -0.82 -14.83 -2.88
C LEU A 319 -1.96 -14.58 -1.87
N LEU A 320 -2.47 -15.62 -1.20
CA LEU A 320 -3.64 -15.58 -0.32
C LEU A 320 -3.67 -14.38 0.65
N PRO A 321 -2.56 -13.98 1.30
CA PRO A 321 -2.55 -12.81 2.18
C PRO A 321 -2.88 -11.48 1.48
N LYS A 322 -2.74 -11.43 0.15
CA LYS A 322 -2.96 -10.26 -0.72
C LYS A 322 -4.28 -10.33 -1.49
N LEU A 323 -4.94 -11.48 -1.56
CA LEU A 323 -6.15 -11.71 -2.35
C LEU A 323 -7.42 -11.49 -1.52
N ASN A 324 -7.59 -10.32 -0.90
CA ASN A 324 -8.67 -10.04 0.05
C ASN A 324 -10.04 -9.80 -0.60
N HIS A 325 -10.06 -9.56 -1.91
CA HIS A 325 -11.24 -9.30 -2.70
C HIS A 325 -11.54 -10.45 -3.66
N ILE A 326 -10.98 -11.65 -3.46
CA ILE A 326 -11.36 -12.84 -4.24
C ILE A 326 -12.24 -13.74 -3.37
N GLY A 327 -13.53 -13.82 -3.69
CA GLY A 327 -14.45 -14.68 -2.96
C GLY A 327 -14.45 -16.13 -3.45
N VAL A 328 -14.40 -16.31 -4.77
CA VAL A 328 -14.58 -17.61 -5.41
C VAL A 328 -13.66 -17.78 -6.62
N ILE A 329 -13.09 -18.98 -6.76
CA ILE A 329 -12.42 -19.43 -7.98
C ILE A 329 -13.11 -20.69 -8.48
N HIS A 330 -13.63 -20.63 -9.71
CA HIS A 330 -14.35 -21.72 -10.35
C HIS A 330 -13.57 -22.24 -11.56
N PHE A 331 -12.92 -23.39 -11.38
CA PHE A 331 -12.29 -24.16 -12.45
C PHE A 331 -13.34 -24.89 -13.27
N SER A 332 -13.61 -24.40 -14.47
CA SER A 332 -14.65 -24.95 -15.34
C SER A 332 -14.08 -25.80 -16.47
N TRP A 333 -14.72 -26.93 -16.74
CA TRP A 333 -14.39 -27.85 -17.84
C TRP A 333 -13.05 -28.62 -17.71
N PHE A 334 -12.55 -28.76 -16.48
CA PHE A 334 -11.44 -29.67 -16.15
C PHE A 334 -11.96 -31.12 -16.03
N GLN A 335 -11.12 -32.09 -16.39
CA GLN A 335 -11.39 -33.53 -16.23
C GLN A 335 -11.10 -34.00 -14.81
N LEU A 336 -10.12 -33.38 -14.15
CA LEU A 336 -9.82 -33.64 -12.75
C LEU A 336 -10.85 -32.95 -11.85
N ASN A 337 -11.39 -33.68 -10.87
CA ASN A 337 -12.37 -33.16 -9.91
C ASN A 337 -11.74 -32.72 -8.58
N GLU A 338 -10.47 -33.08 -8.35
CA GLU A 338 -9.66 -32.60 -7.23
C GLU A 338 -8.16 -32.66 -7.55
N TRP A 339 -7.39 -31.79 -6.89
CA TRP A 339 -5.93 -31.84 -6.80
C TRP A 339 -5.46 -31.32 -5.44
N GLN A 340 -4.94 -32.19 -4.58
CA GLN A 340 -4.61 -31.85 -3.18
C GLN A 340 -5.80 -31.14 -2.48
N ASP A 341 -5.63 -29.89 -2.05
CA ASP A 341 -6.67 -29.11 -1.36
C ASP A 341 -7.62 -28.37 -2.31
N LEU A 342 -7.29 -28.30 -3.62
CA LEU A 342 -8.22 -27.84 -4.64
C LEU A 342 -9.23 -28.95 -4.91
N LYS A 343 -10.36 -28.91 -4.21
CA LYS A 343 -11.46 -29.84 -4.42
C LYS A 343 -12.72 -29.06 -4.71
N ASN A 344 -13.65 -29.69 -5.41
CA ASN A 344 -14.94 -29.06 -5.62
C ASN A 344 -15.64 -28.80 -4.26
N ASN A 345 -16.16 -27.59 -4.10
CA ASN A 345 -16.89 -27.14 -2.92
C ASN A 345 -16.04 -27.12 -1.63
N THR A 346 -14.74 -26.81 -1.74
CA THR A 346 -13.86 -26.55 -0.58
C THR A 346 -13.55 -25.06 -0.44
N LYS A 347 -13.07 -24.66 0.73
CA LYS A 347 -12.55 -23.33 0.98
C LYS A 347 -11.07 -23.45 1.35
N ILE A 348 -10.22 -22.67 0.68
CA ILE A 348 -8.83 -22.47 1.11
C ILE A 348 -8.88 -21.42 2.21
N GLU A 349 -8.70 -21.86 3.45
CA GLU A 349 -8.86 -21.02 4.63
C GLU A 349 -7.75 -19.97 4.74
N SER A 350 -8.14 -18.79 5.23
CA SER A 350 -7.21 -17.73 5.60
C SER A 350 -7.82 -16.92 6.74
N GLU A 351 -7.06 -16.79 7.83
CA GLU A 351 -7.44 -15.97 8.99
C GLU A 351 -7.50 -14.48 8.65
N THR A 352 -6.76 -14.04 7.63
CA THR A 352 -6.64 -12.63 7.24
C THR A 352 -7.68 -12.20 6.21
N HIS A 353 -8.32 -13.16 5.55
CA HIS A 353 -9.23 -12.90 4.45
C HIS A 353 -10.64 -12.52 4.96
N PRO A 354 -11.31 -11.48 4.39
CA PRO A 354 -12.62 -11.02 4.87
C PRO A 354 -13.70 -12.11 4.96
N ASN A 355 -13.60 -13.13 4.10
CA ASN A 355 -14.52 -14.28 4.05
C ASN A 355 -13.93 -15.58 4.64
N ALA A 356 -12.93 -15.48 5.53
CA ALA A 356 -12.21 -16.61 6.11
C ALA A 356 -11.51 -17.54 5.09
N GLY A 357 -11.27 -17.04 3.88
CA GLY A 357 -10.68 -17.78 2.78
C GLY A 357 -11.40 -17.64 1.43
N ILE A 358 -10.89 -18.38 0.44
CA ILE A 358 -11.37 -18.38 -0.96
C ILE A 358 -12.10 -19.70 -1.24
N HIS A 359 -13.33 -19.63 -1.76
CA HIS A 359 -14.09 -20.83 -2.11
C HIS A 359 -13.72 -21.36 -3.49
N ILE A 360 -13.65 -22.69 -3.64
CA ILE A 360 -13.21 -23.38 -4.84
C ILE A 360 -14.34 -24.24 -5.40
N TYR A 361 -14.64 -24.03 -6.69
CA TYR A 361 -15.50 -24.93 -7.47
C TYR A 361 -14.70 -25.58 -8.58
N ILE A 362 -14.95 -26.87 -8.80
CA ILE A 362 -14.44 -27.63 -9.94
C ILE A 362 -15.64 -28.34 -10.55
N SER A 363 -16.25 -27.70 -11.55
CA SER A 363 -17.49 -28.21 -12.16
C SER A 363 -17.65 -27.70 -13.59
N LYS A 364 -18.84 -27.86 -14.19
CA LYS A 364 -19.15 -27.30 -15.52
C LYS A 364 -20.07 -26.11 -15.34
N ARG A 365 -19.59 -24.93 -15.74
CA ARG A 365 -20.36 -23.68 -15.75
C ARG A 365 -20.04 -22.91 -17.02
N ASN A 366 -21.04 -22.32 -17.66
CA ASN A 366 -20.77 -21.39 -18.74
C ASN A 366 -20.25 -20.06 -18.16
N PRO A 367 -19.41 -19.31 -18.88
CA PRO A 367 -18.73 -18.15 -18.32
C PRO A 367 -19.67 -17.10 -17.70
N ALA A 368 -20.80 -16.83 -18.33
CA ALA A 368 -21.73 -15.77 -17.96
C ALA A 368 -23.05 -16.26 -17.33
N ASP A 369 -23.13 -17.53 -16.90
CA ASP A 369 -24.30 -18.02 -16.15
C ASP A 369 -24.59 -17.12 -14.92
N LYS A 370 -25.86 -16.83 -14.64
CA LYS A 370 -26.25 -15.99 -13.49
C LYS A 370 -25.70 -16.57 -12.18
N LEU A 371 -25.16 -15.71 -11.32
CA LEU A 371 -24.79 -16.07 -9.95
C LEU A 371 -26.06 -16.12 -9.09
N THR A 372 -26.59 -17.33 -8.87
CA THR A 372 -27.90 -17.52 -8.21
C THR A 372 -27.82 -17.71 -6.70
N LEU A 373 -26.63 -18.00 -6.17
CA LEU A 373 -26.45 -18.19 -4.73
C LEU A 373 -26.46 -16.83 -4.03
N PRO A 374 -27.24 -16.63 -2.94
CA PRO A 374 -27.33 -15.36 -2.25
C PRO A 374 -25.98 -14.75 -1.87
N GLU A 375 -25.03 -15.59 -1.43
CA GLU A 375 -23.67 -15.22 -1.06
C GLU A 375 -22.82 -14.70 -2.25
N HIS A 376 -23.22 -14.98 -3.49
CA HIS A 376 -22.52 -14.52 -4.70
C HIS A 376 -23.21 -13.32 -5.37
N SER A 377 -24.35 -12.87 -4.85
CA SER A 377 -25.24 -11.92 -5.54
C SER A 377 -24.64 -10.54 -5.79
N ASP A 378 -23.63 -10.13 -5.00
CA ASP A 378 -22.91 -8.86 -5.15
C ASP A 378 -21.44 -9.05 -5.59
N MET A 379 -21.09 -10.24 -6.10
CA MET A 379 -19.72 -10.48 -6.59
C MET A 379 -19.51 -9.92 -8.00
N LEU A 380 -18.31 -9.42 -8.27
CA LEU A 380 -17.83 -9.13 -9.62
C LEU A 380 -17.50 -10.44 -10.33
N LEU A 381 -18.27 -10.79 -11.36
CA LEU A 381 -17.93 -11.92 -12.23
C LEU A 381 -16.71 -11.57 -13.09
N VAL A 382 -15.64 -12.35 -12.95
CA VAL A 382 -14.43 -12.27 -13.77
C VAL A 382 -14.34 -13.52 -14.65
N VAL A 383 -14.29 -13.34 -15.96
CA VAL A 383 -14.18 -14.42 -16.94
C VAL A 383 -12.79 -14.39 -17.57
N SER A 384 -12.02 -15.45 -17.33
CA SER A 384 -10.80 -15.71 -18.12
C SER A 384 -11.16 -16.51 -19.37
N TYR A 385 -10.56 -16.17 -20.52
CA TYR A 385 -10.68 -16.97 -21.73
C TYR A 385 -9.31 -17.30 -22.30
N ALA A 386 -9.21 -18.47 -22.92
CA ALA A 386 -8.00 -18.90 -23.61
C ALA A 386 -7.84 -18.13 -24.93
N TRP A 387 -6.71 -17.45 -25.08
CA TRP A 387 -6.36 -16.64 -26.24
C TRP A 387 -5.03 -17.11 -26.88
N ASP A 388 -4.57 -16.38 -27.90
CA ASP A 388 -3.46 -16.70 -28.80
C ASP A 388 -2.50 -15.50 -28.91
N GLY A 389 -1.19 -15.73 -28.81
CA GLY A 389 -0.18 -14.66 -28.94
C GLY A 389 -0.11 -14.00 -30.33
N ASN A 390 -0.63 -14.66 -31.38
CA ASN A 390 -0.54 -14.14 -32.75
C ASN A 390 -1.92 -13.96 -33.41
N ALA A 391 -2.97 -13.70 -32.62
CA ALA A 391 -4.31 -13.46 -33.14
C ALA A 391 -4.96 -12.25 -32.46
N LEU A 392 -5.85 -11.57 -33.18
CA LEU A 392 -6.77 -10.63 -32.56
C LEU A 392 -7.75 -11.38 -31.62
N PRO A 393 -8.36 -10.68 -30.64
CA PRO A 393 -9.39 -11.27 -29.78
C PRO A 393 -10.48 -11.94 -30.63
N GLY A 394 -10.82 -13.18 -30.30
CA GLY A 394 -11.80 -14.00 -30.99
C GLY A 394 -11.23 -15.04 -31.96
N ASN A 395 -9.98 -14.86 -32.43
CA ASN A 395 -9.26 -15.76 -33.36
C ASN A 395 -10.17 -16.37 -34.45
N GLU A 396 -10.67 -17.59 -34.25
CA GLU A 396 -11.58 -18.28 -35.18
C GLU A 396 -12.89 -17.52 -35.50
N PHE A 397 -13.30 -16.57 -34.66
CA PHE A 397 -14.38 -15.63 -34.94
C PHE A 397 -14.20 -14.89 -36.27
N TRP A 398 -12.98 -14.43 -36.56
CA TRP A 398 -12.64 -13.71 -37.79
C TRP A 398 -12.70 -14.61 -39.03
N MET A 399 -12.62 -15.94 -38.82
CA MET A 399 -12.81 -16.96 -39.86
C MET A 399 -14.27 -17.44 -39.96
N LYS A 400 -15.21 -16.74 -39.32
CA LYS A 400 -16.65 -17.11 -39.24
C LYS A 400 -16.92 -18.44 -38.55
N MET A 401 -15.97 -18.94 -37.76
CA MET A 401 -16.10 -20.19 -37.01
C MET A 401 -16.58 -19.88 -35.59
N LEU A 402 -17.88 -19.58 -35.44
CA LEU A 402 -18.47 -19.02 -34.21
C LEU A 402 -18.68 -20.01 -33.04
N LYS A 403 -18.23 -21.26 -33.18
CA LYS A 403 -18.46 -22.33 -32.18
C LYS A 403 -17.31 -23.34 -32.07
N SER A 404 -16.09 -22.96 -32.47
CA SER A 404 -14.95 -23.87 -32.54
C SER A 404 -14.13 -23.93 -31.25
N THR A 405 -13.94 -22.77 -30.60
CA THR A 405 -12.96 -22.57 -29.53
C THR A 405 -13.51 -21.72 -28.40
N CYS A 406 -12.76 -21.66 -27.30
CA CYS A 406 -13.07 -20.72 -26.21
C CYS A 406 -13.08 -19.28 -26.74
N ASP A 407 -12.08 -18.92 -27.55
CA ASP A 407 -11.90 -17.57 -28.07
C ASP A 407 -13.09 -17.10 -28.92
N SER A 408 -13.48 -17.90 -29.91
CA SER A 408 -14.68 -17.62 -30.73
C SER A 408 -15.96 -17.55 -29.90
N SER A 409 -16.12 -18.42 -28.89
CA SER A 409 -17.29 -18.39 -28.01
C SER A 409 -17.33 -17.16 -27.10
N THR A 410 -16.18 -16.69 -26.60
CA THR A 410 -16.08 -15.46 -25.80
C THR A 410 -16.36 -14.24 -26.69
N ALA A 411 -15.76 -14.18 -27.88
CA ALA A 411 -16.03 -13.14 -28.88
C ALA A 411 -17.51 -13.07 -29.29
N CYS A 412 -18.22 -14.20 -29.28
CA CYS A 412 -19.65 -14.27 -29.58
C CYS A 412 -20.55 -13.98 -28.36
N SER A 413 -20.01 -13.91 -27.14
CA SER A 413 -20.80 -13.67 -25.93
C SER A 413 -20.51 -12.32 -25.27
N THR A 414 -19.51 -11.59 -25.77
CA THR A 414 -18.98 -10.34 -25.19
C THR A 414 -18.64 -9.32 -26.28
N LEU A 415 -18.20 -8.12 -25.90
CA LEU A 415 -17.79 -7.07 -26.83
C LEU A 415 -16.27 -7.06 -27.14
N ILE A 416 -15.52 -8.09 -26.75
CA ILE A 416 -14.03 -8.08 -26.80
C ILE A 416 -13.45 -7.89 -28.21
N THR A 417 -14.19 -8.24 -29.27
CA THR A 417 -13.73 -8.07 -30.66
C THR A 417 -13.59 -6.60 -31.07
N GLU A 418 -14.20 -5.69 -30.30
CA GLU A 418 -14.02 -4.24 -30.41
C GLU A 418 -13.24 -3.69 -29.21
N LEU A 419 -13.59 -4.10 -27.97
CA LEU A 419 -12.99 -3.54 -26.75
C LEU A 419 -11.50 -3.88 -26.59
N HIS A 420 -11.11 -5.13 -26.90
CA HIS A 420 -9.71 -5.60 -26.79
C HIS A 420 -8.93 -5.44 -28.10
N ASN A 421 -9.55 -4.84 -29.14
CA ASN A 421 -8.95 -4.75 -30.47
C ASN A 421 -8.14 -3.45 -30.62
N PRO A 422 -6.80 -3.53 -30.79
CA PRO A 422 -5.93 -2.35 -30.86
C PRO A 422 -6.19 -1.46 -32.08
N PHE A 423 -6.89 -1.95 -33.11
CA PHE A 423 -7.25 -1.19 -34.29
C PHE A 423 -8.61 -0.47 -34.19
N ILE A 424 -9.38 -0.75 -33.12
CA ILE A 424 -10.69 -0.15 -32.89
C ILE A 424 -10.63 0.70 -31.61
N ASN A 425 -10.21 0.09 -30.50
CA ASN A 425 -10.00 0.77 -29.23
C ASN A 425 -8.58 1.34 -29.10
N GLU A 426 -8.12 2.05 -30.13
CA GLU A 426 -6.72 2.47 -30.26
C GLU A 426 -6.22 3.34 -29.10
N ASN A 427 -7.11 4.09 -28.45
CA ASN A 427 -6.75 4.98 -27.33
C ASN A 427 -6.49 4.21 -26.04
N GLN A 428 -7.15 3.08 -25.82
CA GLN A 428 -7.09 2.35 -24.56
C GLN A 428 -6.28 1.06 -24.69
N VAL A 429 -6.30 0.40 -25.86
CA VAL A 429 -5.53 -0.82 -26.14
C VAL A 429 -4.27 -0.48 -26.92
N ASN A 430 -3.30 0.11 -26.23
CA ASN A 430 -1.99 0.45 -26.80
C ASN A 430 -0.88 0.45 -25.72
N GLY A 431 0.38 0.50 -26.15
CA GLY A 431 1.53 0.44 -25.25
C GLY A 431 1.68 1.63 -24.28
N LYS A 432 1.06 2.79 -24.55
CA LYS A 432 1.04 3.92 -23.59
C LYS A 432 0.08 3.68 -22.43
N ASN A 433 -0.83 2.71 -22.57
CA ASN A 433 -1.74 2.25 -21.54
C ASN A 433 -1.36 0.86 -21.03
N LEU A 434 -0.09 0.47 -21.08
CA LEU A 434 0.36 -0.82 -20.55
C LEU A 434 0.36 -0.78 -19.02
N HIS A 435 -0.38 -1.70 -18.41
CA HIS A 435 -0.39 -1.92 -16.96
C HIS A 435 0.58 -3.04 -16.57
N ILE A 436 1.15 -2.93 -15.38
CA ILE A 436 2.04 -3.93 -14.80
C ILE A 436 1.35 -4.54 -13.58
N ALA A 437 1.08 -5.83 -13.60
CA ALA A 437 0.71 -6.59 -12.41
C ALA A 437 1.98 -6.86 -11.58
N SER A 438 2.04 -6.32 -10.37
CA SER A 438 3.19 -6.45 -9.46
C SER A 438 2.74 -6.77 -8.05
N GLU A 439 3.53 -7.59 -7.37
CA GLU A 439 3.31 -8.01 -6.00
C GLU A 439 3.83 -7.01 -4.96
N GLU A 440 4.77 -6.14 -5.35
CA GLU A 440 5.67 -5.42 -4.44
C GLU A 440 5.33 -3.93 -4.23
N PHE A 441 4.69 -3.25 -5.20
CA PHE A 441 4.53 -1.80 -5.09
C PHE A 441 3.25 -1.43 -4.32
N GLY A 442 3.44 -0.64 -3.24
CA GLY A 442 2.37 0.10 -2.57
C GLY A 442 1.80 1.20 -3.46
N SER A 443 1.22 2.24 -2.85
CA SER A 443 0.76 3.39 -3.64
C SER A 443 1.95 4.06 -4.33
N ILE A 444 2.00 3.99 -5.66
CA ILE A 444 3.06 4.61 -6.46
C ILE A 444 3.14 6.12 -6.19
N SER A 445 1.98 6.76 -6.00
CA SER A 445 1.88 8.18 -5.64
C SER A 445 2.56 8.49 -4.31
N GLU A 446 2.39 7.61 -3.31
CA GLU A 446 3.01 7.75 -2.00
C GLU A 446 4.53 7.52 -2.06
N GLN A 447 4.97 6.48 -2.80
CA GLN A 447 6.40 6.22 -3.01
C GLN A 447 7.10 7.37 -3.74
N GLN A 448 6.45 7.96 -4.75
CA GLN A 448 7.01 9.09 -5.49
C GLN A 448 7.16 10.32 -4.60
N LEU A 449 6.13 10.63 -3.80
CA LEU A 449 6.16 11.75 -2.86
C LEU A 449 7.34 11.64 -1.90
N TYR A 450 7.51 10.50 -1.20
CA TYR A 450 8.55 10.37 -0.18
C TYR A 450 9.97 10.25 -0.75
N ARG A 451 10.13 9.74 -1.96
CA ARG A 451 11.46 9.60 -2.60
C ARG A 451 12.16 10.95 -2.80
N GLU A 452 11.39 12.01 -2.98
CA GLU A 452 11.91 13.35 -3.28
C GLU A 452 12.05 14.24 -2.04
N LEU A 453 11.42 13.88 -0.92
CA LEU A 453 11.43 14.70 0.31
C LEU A 453 12.78 14.62 1.05
N GLN A 454 13.37 15.79 1.36
CA GLN A 454 14.40 15.89 2.40
C GLN A 454 13.76 15.94 3.79
N LEU A 455 14.57 15.77 4.85
CA LEU A 455 14.10 15.81 6.24
C LEU A 455 13.30 17.09 6.56
N THR A 456 13.82 18.26 6.19
CA THR A 456 13.17 19.55 6.45
C THR A 456 11.92 19.74 5.58
N ASP A 457 11.90 19.20 4.36
CA ASP A 457 10.71 19.23 3.49
C ASP A 457 9.60 18.33 4.05
N PHE A 458 9.98 17.20 4.63
CA PHE A 458 9.05 16.30 5.31
C PHE A 458 8.43 16.98 6.54
N VAL A 459 9.22 17.64 7.39
CA VAL A 459 8.68 18.44 8.52
C VAL A 459 7.79 19.58 8.03
N GLN A 460 8.17 20.27 6.95
CA GLN A 460 7.33 21.30 6.33
C GLN A 460 5.97 20.74 5.89
N ARG A 461 5.96 19.53 5.35
CA ARG A 461 4.73 18.83 4.95
C ARG A 461 3.85 18.52 6.17
N LEU A 462 4.41 17.98 7.25
CA LEU A 462 3.68 17.69 8.49
C LEU A 462 3.07 18.95 9.12
N LEU A 463 3.66 20.13 8.89
CA LEU A 463 3.13 21.42 9.31
C LEU A 463 1.99 21.90 8.39
N THR A 464 2.18 21.87 7.08
CA THR A 464 1.32 22.59 6.11
C THR A 464 0.23 21.77 5.45
N LYS A 465 0.26 20.44 5.55
CA LYS A 465 -0.77 19.54 5.00
C LYS A 465 -1.79 19.09 6.05
N ARG A 466 -1.91 19.84 7.14
CA ARG A 466 -2.97 19.63 8.14
C ARG A 466 -4.30 20.20 7.63
N CYS A 467 -5.40 19.64 8.11
CA CYS A 467 -6.70 20.30 7.97
C CYS A 467 -6.68 21.60 8.78
N VAL A 468 -7.54 22.55 8.44
CA VAL A 468 -7.74 23.75 9.27
C VAL A 468 -8.41 23.36 10.60
N ALA A 469 -9.44 22.52 10.52
CA ALA A 469 -10.06 21.89 11.68
C ALA A 469 -10.25 20.39 11.42
N PHE A 470 -10.10 19.57 12.47
CA PHE A 470 -10.23 18.11 12.39
C PHE A 470 -10.68 17.55 13.75
N MET A 471 -11.84 16.88 13.82
CA MET A 471 -12.37 16.41 15.10
C MET A 471 -13.40 15.27 15.00
N GLY A 472 -13.64 14.63 16.14
CA GLY A 472 -14.72 13.67 16.37
C GLY A 472 -14.49 12.28 15.75
N PRO A 473 -15.32 11.29 16.09
CA PRO A 473 -15.11 9.89 15.71
C PRO A 473 -15.44 9.59 14.24
N LYS A 474 -15.87 10.59 13.46
CA LYS A 474 -16.11 10.50 12.02
C LYS A 474 -15.23 11.44 11.20
N ASP A 475 -14.19 12.01 11.80
CA ASP A 475 -13.25 12.93 11.14
C ASP A 475 -13.96 14.08 10.43
N LEU A 476 -14.73 14.86 11.19
CA LEU A 476 -15.22 16.14 10.70
C LEU A 476 -14.01 17.00 10.36
N TYR A 477 -13.89 17.41 9.10
CA TYR A 477 -12.77 18.19 8.61
C TYR A 477 -13.22 19.51 7.96
N LEU A 478 -12.33 20.51 8.02
CA LEU A 478 -12.34 21.72 7.23
C LEU A 478 -10.96 21.89 6.58
N LEU A 479 -10.91 22.01 5.26
CA LEU A 479 -9.66 22.20 4.50
C LEU A 479 -9.37 23.69 4.28
N LEU A 480 -8.12 24.01 3.92
CA LEU A 480 -7.69 25.36 3.53
C LEU A 480 -8.48 25.93 2.33
N THR A 481 -8.97 25.05 1.46
CA THR A 481 -9.82 25.40 0.31
C THR A 481 -11.24 25.83 0.74
N GLY A 482 -11.62 25.60 2.00
CA GLY A 482 -12.98 25.80 2.51
C GLY A 482 -13.87 24.55 2.41
N ASP A 483 -13.39 23.47 1.79
CA ASP A 483 -14.11 22.20 1.71
C ASP A 483 -14.32 21.59 3.11
N LYS A 484 -15.52 21.04 3.33
CA LYS A 484 -15.92 20.41 4.59
C LYS A 484 -16.49 19.03 4.32
N GLY A 485 -16.27 18.11 5.25
CA GLY A 485 -16.86 16.78 5.19
C GLY A 485 -16.62 15.98 6.46
N GLN A 486 -17.11 14.75 6.44
CA GLN A 486 -16.91 13.75 7.50
C GLN A 486 -17.12 12.36 6.91
N GLY A 487 -16.54 11.34 7.51
CA GLY A 487 -16.74 9.94 7.16
C GLY A 487 -15.43 9.21 6.88
N ASP A 488 -15.54 8.05 6.25
CA ASP A 488 -14.43 7.12 6.07
C ASP A 488 -13.59 7.42 4.81
N GLU A 489 -13.96 8.46 4.05
CA GLU A 489 -13.17 8.93 2.90
C GLU A 489 -11.75 9.36 3.30
N TYR A 490 -11.55 9.84 4.54
CA TYR A 490 -10.21 10.19 5.05
C TYR A 490 -9.29 8.96 5.16
N LEU A 491 -9.84 7.75 5.34
CA LEU A 491 -9.06 6.50 5.36
C LEU A 491 -8.49 6.12 3.99
N LYS A 492 -8.89 6.80 2.91
CA LYS A 492 -8.45 6.52 1.54
C LYS A 492 -7.24 7.35 1.10
N ILE A 493 -6.90 8.41 1.82
CA ILE A 493 -5.77 9.30 1.47
C ILE A 493 -4.47 8.49 1.40
N GLY A 494 -3.73 8.63 0.30
CA GLY A 494 -2.51 7.86 0.03
C GLY A 494 -2.75 6.49 -0.59
N LYS A 495 -3.99 6.02 -0.72
CA LYS A 495 -4.36 4.79 -1.45
C LYS A 495 -4.70 5.12 -2.92
N GLN A 496 -4.80 4.07 -3.74
CA GLN A 496 -5.15 4.22 -5.17
C GLN A 496 -6.56 4.80 -5.39
N ASP A 497 -7.45 4.63 -4.42
CA ASP A 497 -8.85 5.06 -4.42
C ASP A 497 -9.07 6.38 -3.66
N GLU A 498 -8.02 7.19 -3.44
CA GLU A 498 -8.19 8.53 -2.87
C GLU A 498 -9.04 9.44 -3.79
N ILE A 499 -9.89 10.28 -3.19
CA ILE A 499 -10.86 11.10 -3.92
C ILE A 499 -10.66 12.58 -3.56
N PRO A 500 -10.48 13.48 -4.56
CA PRO A 500 -10.44 14.91 -4.29
C PRO A 500 -11.69 15.41 -3.52
N PRO A 501 -11.53 16.32 -2.54
CA PRO A 501 -10.30 17.05 -2.22
C PRO A 501 -9.33 16.31 -1.26
N LEU A 502 -9.71 15.14 -0.75
CA LEU A 502 -8.94 14.30 0.19
C LEU A 502 -7.93 13.41 -0.55
N VAL A 503 -6.87 14.04 -1.03
CA VAL A 503 -5.75 13.35 -1.70
C VAL A 503 -4.43 13.67 -1.00
N LEU A 504 -3.44 12.78 -1.13
CA LEU A 504 -2.14 12.87 -0.46
C LEU A 504 -1.42 14.20 -0.75
N ASN A 505 -1.67 14.83 -1.90
CA ASN A 505 -1.10 16.14 -2.22
C ASN A 505 -1.68 17.30 -1.39
N ASN A 506 -2.89 17.15 -0.87
CA ASN A 506 -3.63 18.22 -0.19
C ASN A 506 -3.57 18.10 1.33
N VAL A 507 -3.60 16.86 1.85
CA VAL A 507 -3.72 16.58 3.28
C VAL A 507 -2.81 15.42 3.71
N ILE A 508 -2.49 15.36 5.00
CA ILE A 508 -1.75 14.23 5.57
C ILE A 508 -2.64 12.98 5.73
N SER A 509 -2.10 11.81 5.39
CA SER A 509 -2.74 10.51 5.64
C SER A 509 -2.68 10.11 7.13
N TYR A 510 -3.42 9.07 7.55
CA TYR A 510 -3.28 8.52 8.91
C TYR A 510 -1.93 7.90 9.17
N ASP A 511 -1.34 7.31 8.13
CA ASP A 511 0.03 6.88 8.19
C ASP A 511 0.87 8.13 8.50
N GLU A 512 0.68 9.29 7.86
CA GLU A 512 1.46 10.51 8.12
C GLU A 512 1.34 11.17 9.49
N VAL A 513 0.20 11.00 10.17
CA VAL A 513 0.06 11.41 11.58
C VAL A 513 1.13 10.74 12.44
N LYS A 514 1.59 9.57 12.00
CA LYS A 514 2.52 8.67 12.70
C LYS A 514 3.78 8.25 11.90
N VAL A 515 3.82 8.35 10.58
CA VAL A 515 4.63 7.76 9.48
C VAL A 515 5.11 6.30 9.47
N ASN A 516 4.72 5.62 8.38
CA ASN A 516 5.20 4.38 7.77
C ASN A 516 6.41 4.62 6.84
N LYS A 517 7.52 3.88 6.99
CA LYS A 517 8.54 3.77 5.95
C LYS A 517 8.30 2.48 5.17
N SER A 518 7.64 2.56 4.02
CA SER A 518 7.63 1.45 3.07
C SER A 518 8.83 1.56 2.12
N ASP A 519 9.66 0.53 2.17
CA ASP A 519 10.61 0.08 1.14
C ASP A 519 11.68 1.07 0.65
N CYS A 520 12.76 1.21 1.43
CA CYS A 520 14.08 1.49 0.86
C CYS A 520 14.95 0.22 0.94
N ASN A 521 14.88 -0.65 -0.07
CA ASN A 521 15.85 -1.72 -0.31
C ASN A 521 17.17 -1.13 -0.86
N LEU A 522 17.87 -0.35 -0.03
CA LEU A 522 19.26 0.05 -0.29
C LEU A 522 20.17 -0.61 0.76
N PRO A 523 21.17 -1.41 0.35
CA PRO A 523 22.15 -1.94 1.27
C PRO A 523 23.10 -0.82 1.73
N GLN A 524 23.35 -0.78 3.04
CA GLN A 524 24.43 -0.04 3.69
C GLN A 524 24.43 1.50 3.53
N CYS A 525 23.59 2.16 4.34
CA CYS A 525 24.02 3.31 5.13
C CYS A 525 23.45 3.18 6.54
N VAL A 526 23.99 2.20 7.28
CA VAL A 526 23.96 2.24 8.74
C VAL A 526 24.80 3.46 9.11
N VAL A 527 24.16 4.54 9.57
CA VAL A 527 24.70 5.66 10.41
C VAL A 527 23.79 6.91 10.42
N CYS A 528 22.67 7.00 9.66
CA CYS A 528 21.80 8.21 9.69
C CYS A 528 20.30 8.00 9.97
N VAL A 529 19.84 6.84 10.46
CA VAL A 529 18.38 6.57 10.62
C VAL A 529 17.93 6.37 12.08
N THR A 530 18.81 6.41 13.08
CA THR A 530 18.42 6.03 14.46
C THR A 530 18.06 7.15 15.42
N TYR A 531 18.09 8.44 15.04
CA TYR A 531 17.73 9.50 15.99
C TYR A 531 16.95 10.66 15.34
N ALA A 532 15.74 10.89 15.87
CA ALA A 532 14.93 12.11 15.76
C ALA A 532 14.16 12.40 14.44
N LEU A 533 13.27 11.49 14.01
CA LEU A 533 12.09 11.90 13.23
C LEU A 533 10.90 12.06 14.18
N GLN A 534 10.67 13.29 14.65
CA GLN A 534 9.49 13.65 15.42
C GLN A 534 8.30 13.85 14.46
N LEU A 535 7.28 13.03 14.65
CA LEU A 535 6.07 12.93 13.83
C LEU A 535 5.17 14.15 13.96
N SER A 536 4.10 14.20 13.16
CA SER A 536 3.02 15.17 13.37
C SER A 536 2.52 15.15 14.81
N ALA A 537 2.36 13.95 15.40
CA ALA A 537 1.90 13.75 16.76
C ALA A 537 2.91 14.16 17.87
N PHE A 538 4.19 14.32 17.53
CA PHE A 538 5.24 14.74 18.49
C PHE A 538 5.75 16.15 18.24
N LEU A 539 5.31 16.79 17.15
CA LEU A 539 5.69 18.14 16.82
C LEU A 539 5.10 19.13 17.84
N THR A 540 5.97 19.90 18.47
CA THR A 540 5.59 21.02 19.35
C THR A 540 5.90 22.33 18.64
N VAL A 541 4.98 23.28 18.68
CA VAL A 541 5.23 24.66 18.25
C VAL A 541 5.16 25.55 19.48
N SER A 542 6.20 26.33 19.70
CA SER A 542 6.29 27.29 20.81
C SER A 542 6.65 28.69 20.30
N SER A 543 6.09 29.72 20.92
CA SER A 543 6.43 31.10 20.63
C SER A 543 6.22 32.01 21.84
N HIS A 544 6.95 33.13 21.87
CA HIS A 544 6.56 34.24 22.74
C HIS A 544 5.28 34.87 22.19
N THR A 545 4.33 35.18 23.06
CA THR A 545 3.07 35.82 22.70
C THR A 545 2.62 36.78 23.78
N ASP A 546 1.80 37.76 23.40
CA ASP A 546 0.99 38.53 24.33
C ASP A 546 -0.24 37.73 24.75
N PHE A 547 -0.66 37.94 25.99
CA PHE A 547 -1.89 37.38 26.54
C PHE A 547 -3.00 38.42 26.51
N ILE A 548 -4.14 38.04 25.94
CA ILE A 548 -5.29 38.93 25.67
C ILE A 548 -6.25 38.95 26.88
N ASN A 549 -6.39 37.82 27.54
CA ASN A 549 -7.20 37.60 28.75
C ASN A 549 -6.61 36.46 29.59
N ASP A 550 -7.29 36.07 30.67
CA ASP A 550 -6.80 35.07 31.63
C ASP A 550 -6.71 33.64 31.07
N GLY A 551 -7.25 33.39 29.88
CA GLY A 551 -7.23 32.10 29.21
C GLY A 551 -8.29 31.12 29.71
N ASN A 552 -9.31 31.59 30.45
CA ASN A 552 -10.45 30.75 30.84
C ASN A 552 -11.10 30.09 29.61
N ARG A 553 -11.61 28.85 29.73
CA ARG A 553 -12.24 28.09 28.63
C ARG A 553 -13.41 28.81 27.96
N ASN A 554 -14.06 29.74 28.66
CA ASN A 554 -15.20 30.50 28.16
C ASN A 554 -14.83 31.95 27.79
N ASN A 555 -13.55 32.24 27.55
CA ASN A 555 -13.10 33.61 27.32
C ASN A 555 -13.63 34.24 26.02
N ARG A 556 -13.92 33.43 24.99
CA ARG A 556 -14.54 33.85 23.72
C ARG A 556 -13.87 35.06 23.05
N GLY A 557 -12.58 35.26 23.28
CA GLY A 557 -11.82 36.37 22.68
C GLY A 557 -12.05 37.72 23.35
N VAL A 558 -12.71 37.76 24.51
CA VAL A 558 -12.95 39.02 25.24
C VAL A 558 -11.64 39.50 25.84
N ILE A 559 -11.27 40.75 25.54
CA ILE A 559 -10.04 41.37 26.02
C ILE A 559 -10.16 41.72 27.52
N GLU A 560 -9.16 41.36 28.32
CA GLU A 560 -9.11 41.78 29.72
C GLU A 560 -8.64 43.24 29.81
N THR A 561 -9.50 44.09 30.37
CA THR A 561 -9.23 45.52 30.55
C THR A 561 -8.45 45.80 31.83
N ASN A 562 -8.61 44.96 32.86
CA ASN A 562 -7.87 45.04 34.09
C ASN A 562 -6.60 44.18 34.04
N LEU A 563 -5.50 44.83 33.63
CA LEU A 563 -4.21 44.18 33.40
C LEU A 563 -3.55 43.62 34.66
N SER A 564 -4.03 43.97 35.85
CA SER A 564 -3.50 43.37 37.09
C SER A 564 -3.95 41.91 37.27
N LYS A 565 -4.92 41.43 36.48
CA LYS A 565 -5.44 40.06 36.57
C LYS A 565 -4.72 39.04 35.72
N ILE A 566 -3.92 39.48 34.75
CA ILE A 566 -3.25 38.61 33.79
C ILE A 566 -1.76 38.91 33.72
N GLU A 567 -0.97 37.91 33.37
CA GLU A 567 0.33 38.19 32.77
C GLU A 567 0.12 38.82 31.40
N ARG A 568 1.02 39.73 31.02
CA ARG A 568 0.90 40.48 29.75
C ARG A 568 1.51 39.74 28.58
N SER A 569 2.53 38.93 28.85
CA SER A 569 3.29 38.19 27.85
C SER A 569 3.88 36.94 28.47
N GLY A 570 4.10 35.93 27.66
CA GLY A 570 4.77 34.70 28.08
C GLY A 570 5.19 33.87 26.89
N VAL A 571 5.38 32.57 27.11
CA VAL A 571 5.57 31.57 26.05
C VAL A 571 4.33 30.70 26.01
N VAL A 572 3.85 30.38 24.81
CA VAL A 572 2.80 29.36 24.61
C VAL A 572 3.38 28.21 23.82
N ALA A 573 3.08 26.98 24.24
CA ALA A 573 3.56 25.75 23.61
C ALA A 573 2.38 24.80 23.31
N GLY A 574 2.21 24.43 22.04
CA GLY A 574 1.19 23.48 21.60
C GLY A 574 1.67 22.05 21.69
N LEU A 575 0.96 21.23 22.47
CA LEU A 575 1.32 19.85 22.76
C LEU A 575 0.25 18.90 22.25
N ILE A 576 0.64 17.95 21.42
CA ILE A 576 -0.33 17.07 20.75
C ILE A 576 -0.63 15.85 21.61
N GLY A 577 -1.93 15.69 21.95
CA GLY A 577 -2.45 14.56 22.71
C GLY A 577 -2.68 13.33 21.85
N ALA A 578 -2.69 12.14 22.47
CA ALA A 578 -3.05 10.91 21.78
C ALA A 578 -4.56 10.86 21.49
N ARG A 579 -4.93 10.43 20.29
CA ARG A 579 -6.33 10.31 19.85
C ARG A 579 -6.68 8.86 19.54
N PHE A 580 -7.77 8.38 20.15
CA PHE A 580 -8.22 6.98 20.08
C PHE A 580 -9.61 6.80 19.47
N GLU A 581 -10.26 7.88 19.04
CA GLU A 581 -11.64 7.84 18.53
C GLU A 581 -11.79 7.11 17.19
N ARG A 582 -10.68 6.87 16.47
CA ARG A 582 -10.66 6.10 15.23
C ARG A 582 -9.94 4.77 15.43
N PHE A 583 -10.68 3.71 15.14
CA PHE A 583 -10.20 2.33 15.22
C PHE A 583 -9.07 2.09 14.21
N GLY A 584 -8.03 1.36 14.64
CA GLY A 584 -7.02 0.83 13.72
C GLY A 584 -5.95 1.80 13.26
N VAL A 585 -5.94 3.06 13.72
CA VAL A 585 -5.07 4.13 13.21
C VAL A 585 -4.48 5.00 14.33
N MET A 586 -3.42 5.77 14.04
CA MET A 586 -2.76 6.68 14.99
C MET A 586 -2.26 5.95 16.26
N GLU A 587 -2.37 6.55 17.44
CA GLU A 587 -1.97 5.92 18.71
C GLU A 587 -2.82 4.71 19.10
N TYR A 588 -4.01 4.51 18.49
CA TYR A 588 -4.81 3.30 18.70
C TYR A 588 -3.99 2.04 18.37
N GLN A 589 -3.15 2.09 17.35
CA GLN A 589 -2.31 0.97 16.93
C GLN A 589 -1.23 0.58 17.96
N ASP A 590 -0.83 1.49 18.85
CA ASP A 590 0.29 1.28 19.79
C ASP A 590 -0.15 1.09 21.23
N VAL A 591 -1.23 1.77 21.64
CA VAL A 591 -1.67 1.81 23.04
C VAL A 591 -2.88 0.90 23.26
N ILE A 592 -3.73 0.71 22.24
CA ILE A 592 -4.95 -0.09 22.36
C ILE A 592 -4.71 -1.48 21.77
N ILE A 593 -4.98 -2.49 22.58
CA ILE A 593 -4.91 -3.90 22.19
C ILE A 593 -6.34 -4.37 21.93
N ASP A 594 -6.69 -4.53 20.66
CA ASP A 594 -8.05 -4.91 20.21
C ASP A 594 -8.03 -6.26 19.49
N PRO A 595 -9.02 -7.14 19.70
CA PRO A 595 -9.05 -8.48 19.09
C PRO A 595 -9.08 -8.47 17.56
N ARG A 596 -9.53 -7.38 16.94
CA ARG A 596 -9.56 -7.22 15.47
C ARG A 596 -8.25 -6.66 14.92
N GLN A 597 -7.45 -6.02 15.77
CA GLN A 597 -6.20 -5.34 15.39
C GLN A 597 -4.97 -6.17 15.77
N ASN A 598 -4.85 -6.58 17.03
CA ASN A 598 -3.65 -7.15 17.62
C ASN A 598 -3.55 -8.66 17.38
N ILE A 599 -3.44 -9.02 16.09
CA ILE A 599 -3.33 -10.38 15.58
C ILE A 599 -2.15 -10.48 14.60
N LYS A 600 -1.57 -11.67 14.47
CA LYS A 600 -0.42 -11.92 13.56
C LYS A 600 -0.69 -11.49 12.13
N ALA A 601 -1.92 -11.69 11.66
CA ALA A 601 -2.42 -11.25 10.37
C ALA A 601 -2.16 -9.77 10.05
N ASN A 602 -2.22 -8.91 11.08
CA ASN A 602 -2.05 -7.46 10.97
C ASN A 602 -0.60 -7.01 11.27
N GLY A 603 0.34 -7.96 11.36
CA GLY A 603 1.76 -7.69 11.61
C GLY A 603 2.18 -7.60 13.08
N TYR A 604 1.24 -7.76 14.03
CA TYR A 604 1.58 -7.81 15.46
C TYR A 604 2.22 -9.16 15.79
N SER A 605 3.43 -9.17 16.34
CA SER A 605 4.10 -10.41 16.75
C SER A 605 4.98 -10.18 17.98
N PRO A 606 4.89 -11.04 19.01
CA PRO A 606 5.84 -11.00 20.12
C PRO A 606 7.19 -11.56 19.65
N GLY A 607 8.23 -10.73 19.63
CA GLY A 607 9.61 -11.13 19.32
C GLY A 607 10.13 -10.84 17.90
N ASN A 608 11.44 -11.08 17.71
CA ASN A 608 12.17 -10.88 16.45
C ASN A 608 12.07 -12.11 15.53
N ASP A 609 10.87 -12.51 15.11
CA ASP A 609 10.71 -13.54 14.09
C ASP A 609 11.14 -12.98 12.72
N GLU A 610 12.44 -13.06 12.43
CA GLU A 610 13.06 -12.63 11.15
C GLU A 610 12.52 -13.38 9.92
N GLN A 611 11.76 -14.46 10.11
CA GLN A 611 11.32 -15.35 9.03
C GLN A 611 10.11 -14.85 8.23
N ASN A 612 9.40 -13.81 8.67
CA ASN A 612 8.23 -13.27 7.96
C ASN A 612 8.35 -11.75 7.75
N SER A 613 9.14 -11.35 6.75
CA SER A 613 9.33 -9.97 6.30
C SER A 613 8.10 -9.38 5.58
N SER A 614 6.91 -9.52 6.16
CA SER A 614 5.72 -8.84 5.62
C SER A 614 5.81 -7.33 5.81
N ARG A 615 5.23 -6.55 4.87
CA ARG A 615 5.18 -5.07 4.97
C ARG A 615 4.60 -4.61 6.31
N LEU A 616 3.55 -5.28 6.80
CA LEU A 616 2.88 -4.94 8.07
C LEU A 616 3.78 -5.20 9.28
N PHE A 617 4.50 -6.33 9.28
CA PHE A 617 5.50 -6.62 10.32
C PHE A 617 6.63 -5.58 10.33
N ASN A 618 7.19 -5.25 9.15
CA ASN A 618 8.22 -4.20 9.03
C ASN A 618 7.73 -2.84 9.55
N TYR A 619 6.47 -2.48 9.25
CA TYR A 619 5.86 -1.26 9.78
C TYR A 619 5.76 -1.27 11.31
N ARG A 620 5.29 -2.37 11.91
CA ARG A 620 5.24 -2.52 13.37
C ARG A 620 6.62 -2.47 14.01
N HIS A 621 7.62 -3.08 13.38
CA HIS A 621 8.99 -3.11 13.88
C HIS A 621 9.60 -1.70 14.05
N ILE A 622 9.25 -0.74 13.19
CA ILE A 622 9.65 0.67 13.33
C ILE A 622 9.17 1.23 14.68
N TRP A 623 7.89 1.02 15.01
CA TRP A 623 7.27 1.52 16.24
C TRP A 623 7.77 0.81 17.50
N ASN A 624 7.93 -0.51 17.40
CA ASN A 624 8.46 -1.35 18.46
C ASN A 624 9.89 -0.93 18.81
N SER A 625 10.71 -0.67 17.80
CA SER A 625 12.07 -0.16 17.98
C SER A 625 12.08 1.26 18.54
N PHE A 626 11.25 2.17 18.02
CA PHE A 626 11.15 3.56 18.50
C PHE A 626 10.74 3.64 19.98
N TYR A 627 9.75 2.85 20.39
CA TYR A 627 9.29 2.81 21.77
C TYR A 627 10.08 1.83 22.63
N GLU A 628 11.05 1.10 22.09
CA GLU A 628 11.75 0.00 22.78
C GLU A 628 10.76 -0.97 23.46
N ASN A 629 9.77 -1.46 22.69
CA ASN A 629 8.70 -2.34 23.16
C ASN A 629 8.44 -3.48 22.18
N GLU A 630 7.85 -4.58 22.66
CA GLU A 630 7.37 -5.68 21.82
C GLU A 630 5.85 -5.59 21.64
N ASP A 631 5.36 -6.00 20.46
CA ASP A 631 3.92 -6.12 20.24
C ASP A 631 3.32 -7.20 21.14
N CYS A 632 2.06 -7.00 21.50
CA CYS A 632 1.27 -7.99 22.22
C CYS A 632 0.10 -8.45 21.34
N LEU A 633 -0.08 -9.77 21.25
CA LEU A 633 -1.29 -10.36 20.67
C LEU A 633 -2.43 -10.27 21.68
N TYR A 634 -3.63 -9.97 21.20
CA TYR A 634 -4.79 -9.79 22.09
C TYR A 634 -5.07 -11.04 22.94
N GLU A 635 -4.94 -12.23 22.36
CA GLU A 635 -5.19 -13.51 23.04
C GLU A 635 -4.17 -13.85 24.14
N GLU A 636 -2.99 -13.23 24.11
CA GLU A 636 -1.91 -13.46 25.07
C GLU A 636 -1.94 -12.47 26.25
N VAL A 637 -2.79 -11.44 26.17
CA VAL A 637 -2.83 -10.36 27.16
C VAL A 637 -3.95 -10.60 28.17
N THR A 638 -3.56 -10.72 29.43
CA THR A 638 -4.50 -10.74 30.56
C THR A 638 -4.59 -9.35 31.19
N LYS A 639 -5.81 -8.85 31.37
CA LYS A 639 -6.05 -7.62 32.13
C LYS A 639 -5.60 -7.82 33.57
N ASP A 640 -4.68 -6.97 34.03
CA ASP A 640 -4.12 -7.02 35.38
C ASP A 640 -4.36 -5.73 36.16
N ASP A 641 -5.03 -4.74 35.54
CA ASP A 641 -5.27 -3.38 36.03
C ASP A 641 -3.99 -2.66 36.51
N LYS A 642 -2.82 -3.13 36.05
CA LYS A 642 -1.51 -2.53 36.28
C LYS A 642 -0.96 -2.02 34.95
N ARG A 643 -0.50 -2.91 34.08
CA ARG A 643 -0.10 -2.56 32.72
C ARG A 643 -1.32 -2.54 31.81
N PHE A 644 -2.19 -3.53 31.92
CA PHE A 644 -3.27 -3.77 30.98
C PHE A 644 -4.62 -3.49 31.65
N GLY A 645 -5.23 -2.35 31.33
CA GLY A 645 -6.53 -1.94 31.86
C GLY A 645 -7.69 -2.02 30.86
N GLU A 646 -8.90 -1.72 31.32
CA GLU A 646 -10.10 -1.67 30.47
C GLU A 646 -10.29 -0.31 29.80
N THR A 647 -10.80 -0.33 28.56
CA THR A 647 -11.21 0.88 27.83
C THR A 647 -12.69 1.20 28.05
N PHE A 648 -13.06 2.48 27.99
CA PHE A 648 -14.46 2.95 28.05
C PHE A 648 -15.28 2.58 26.81
N LEU A 649 -14.60 2.27 25.70
CA LEU A 649 -15.19 2.02 24.39
C LEU A 649 -15.92 0.65 24.37
N ARG A 650 -17.11 0.60 24.96
CA ARG A 650 -18.04 -0.53 24.78
C ARG A 650 -18.82 -0.34 23.49
N SER A 651 -18.43 -1.04 22.42
CA SER A 651 -19.43 -1.39 21.40
C SER A 651 -20.32 -2.48 21.98
N SER A 652 -21.64 -2.35 21.82
CA SER A 652 -22.64 -3.34 22.23
C SER A 652 -22.48 -4.74 21.60
N THR A 653 -21.48 -4.94 20.73
CA THR A 653 -21.29 -6.14 19.91
C THR A 653 -19.88 -6.76 19.95
N THR A 654 -18.91 -6.23 20.72
CA THR A 654 -17.52 -6.76 20.74
C THR A 654 -16.99 -7.02 22.15
N GLN A 655 -16.06 -7.98 22.28
CA GLN A 655 -15.20 -8.12 23.46
C GLN A 655 -14.47 -6.79 23.73
N SER A 656 -14.21 -6.47 25.00
CA SER A 656 -13.62 -5.19 25.43
C SER A 656 -12.15 -5.06 25.00
N SER A 657 -11.78 -3.99 24.29
CA SER A 657 -10.38 -3.66 24.00
C SER A 657 -9.60 -3.30 25.28
N ILE A 658 -8.30 -3.55 25.28
CA ILE A 658 -7.39 -3.41 26.42
C ILE A 658 -6.49 -2.17 26.23
N PHE A 659 -6.25 -1.42 27.30
CA PHE A 659 -5.39 -0.24 27.33
C PHE A 659 -3.99 -0.58 27.89
N ASP A 660 -2.91 -0.34 27.15
CA ASP A 660 -1.54 -0.51 27.62
C ASP A 660 -0.98 0.76 28.27
N SER A 661 -0.96 0.75 29.60
CA SER A 661 -0.45 1.85 30.44
C SER A 661 1.03 2.16 30.21
N VAL A 662 1.85 1.16 29.88
CA VAL A 662 3.30 1.34 29.66
C VAL A 662 3.53 2.06 28.33
N MET A 663 2.81 1.67 27.28
CA MET A 663 2.89 2.35 25.99
C MET A 663 2.41 3.79 26.07
N MET A 664 1.30 4.04 26.77
CA MET A 664 0.83 5.41 26.99
C MET A 664 1.85 6.27 27.75
N LYS A 665 2.49 5.70 28.77
CA LYS A 665 3.56 6.37 29.53
C LYS A 665 4.76 6.73 28.66
N LYS A 666 5.20 5.83 27.77
CA LYS A 666 6.27 6.10 26.81
C LYS A 666 5.88 7.24 25.86
N ARG A 667 4.65 7.22 25.33
CA ARG A 667 4.08 8.29 24.49
C ARG A 667 4.06 9.66 25.18
N TYR A 668 3.69 9.72 26.46
CA TYR A 668 3.69 10.96 27.24
C TYR A 668 5.10 11.47 27.53
N SER A 669 6.03 10.57 27.85
CA SER A 669 7.39 10.92 28.28
C SER A 669 8.10 11.82 27.26
N LEU A 670 7.97 11.52 25.97
CA LEU A 670 8.57 12.30 24.88
C LEU A 670 8.05 13.74 24.83
N THR A 671 6.75 13.93 24.99
CA THR A 671 6.12 15.26 24.98
C THR A 671 6.50 16.06 26.24
N PHE A 672 6.58 15.40 27.39
CA PHE A 672 6.96 16.07 28.65
C PHE A 672 8.42 16.50 28.66
N ASP A 673 9.33 15.65 28.17
CA ASP A 673 10.74 16.00 28.01
C ASP A 673 10.89 17.22 27.09
N THR A 674 10.18 17.23 25.96
CA THR A 674 10.20 18.34 25.02
C THR A 674 9.72 19.64 25.69
N LEU A 675 8.60 19.61 26.41
CA LEU A 675 8.09 20.78 27.14
C LEU A 675 9.09 21.28 28.18
N LEU A 676 9.66 20.39 28.99
CA LEU A 676 10.58 20.76 30.07
C LEU A 676 11.88 21.35 29.52
N VAL A 677 12.48 20.71 28.51
CA VAL A 677 13.74 21.16 27.91
C VAL A 677 13.57 22.49 27.15
N GLU A 678 12.46 22.67 26.43
CA GLU A 678 12.12 23.94 25.79
C GLU A 678 11.87 25.04 26.82
N SER A 679 11.15 24.73 27.90
CA SER A 679 10.88 25.68 28.98
C SER A 679 12.16 26.16 29.66
N GLU A 680 13.05 25.22 29.97
CA GLU A 680 14.40 25.48 30.49
C GLU A 680 15.18 26.39 29.55
N ALA A 681 15.18 26.09 28.24
CA ALA A 681 15.90 26.88 27.24
C ALA A 681 15.40 28.33 27.15
N ARG A 682 14.08 28.53 27.10
CA ARG A 682 13.44 29.86 27.04
C ARG A 682 13.72 30.68 28.30
N ALA A 683 13.59 30.06 29.47
CA ALA A 683 13.83 30.74 30.75
C ALA A 683 15.32 31.09 30.92
N ARG A 684 16.22 30.19 30.54
CA ARG A 684 17.67 30.42 30.53
C ARG A 684 18.07 31.57 29.61
N GLN A 685 17.48 31.65 28.41
CA GLN A 685 17.76 32.74 27.46
C GLN A 685 17.44 34.12 28.05
N LEU A 686 16.43 34.21 28.91
CA LEU A 686 16.03 35.44 29.59
C LEU A 686 16.63 35.60 30.99
N ASN A 687 17.46 34.65 31.45
CA ASN A 687 17.97 34.57 32.81
C ASN A 687 16.86 34.68 33.88
N LYS A 688 15.75 33.97 33.66
CA LYS A 688 14.57 33.90 34.53
C LYS A 688 14.31 32.47 34.98
N GLN A 689 13.39 32.30 35.94
CA GLN A 689 12.83 31.00 36.30
C GLN A 689 11.50 30.78 35.55
N ALA A 690 11.25 29.58 35.04
CA ALA A 690 10.00 29.25 34.39
C ALA A 690 8.89 28.96 35.40
N TYR A 691 7.69 29.46 35.11
CA TYR A 691 6.44 29.01 35.70
C TYR A 691 5.66 28.28 34.60
N ILE A 692 5.63 26.95 34.65
CA ILE A 692 5.01 26.12 33.61
C ILE A 692 3.57 25.80 34.02
N HIS A 693 2.61 26.25 33.23
CA HIS A 693 1.20 25.87 33.34
C HIS A 693 0.93 24.64 32.45
N VAL A 694 0.53 23.54 33.10
CA VAL A 694 0.31 22.23 32.47
C VAL A 694 -1.18 21.89 32.48
N VAL A 695 -1.71 21.55 31.31
CA VAL A 695 -3.06 21.01 31.12
C VAL A 695 -3.00 19.57 30.60
N GLY A 696 -4.10 18.83 30.77
CA GLY A 696 -4.20 17.45 30.28
C GLY A 696 -4.30 17.37 28.77
N ILE A 697 -3.24 16.87 28.10
CA ILE A 697 -3.26 16.54 26.67
C ILE A 697 -3.87 15.15 26.45
N GLY A 698 -4.87 15.05 25.56
CA GLY A 698 -5.59 13.78 25.30
C GLY A 698 -6.41 13.23 26.48
N LEU A 699 -6.63 14.03 27.53
CA LEU A 699 -7.40 13.64 28.73
C LEU A 699 -8.86 14.12 28.71
N GLY A 700 -9.27 14.84 27.66
CA GLY A 700 -10.64 15.29 27.44
C GLY A 700 -11.49 14.21 26.76
N VAL A 701 -12.15 14.57 25.66
CA VAL A 701 -12.99 13.64 24.86
C VAL A 701 -12.21 12.46 24.28
N TRP A 702 -10.88 12.53 24.24
CA TRP A 702 -10.00 11.44 23.80
C TRP A 702 -9.57 10.48 24.91
N LYS A 703 -9.95 10.72 26.17
CA LYS A 703 -9.65 9.80 27.25
C LYS A 703 -10.42 8.48 27.04
N VAL A 704 -9.70 7.36 27.07
CA VAL A 704 -10.31 6.03 26.83
C VAL A 704 -10.16 5.05 27.98
N ALA A 705 -9.42 5.38 29.04
CA ALA A 705 -9.30 4.52 30.22
C ALA A 705 -9.23 5.34 31.53
N ASP A 706 -9.77 4.81 32.64
CA ASP A 706 -9.84 5.52 33.92
C ASP A 706 -8.47 5.94 34.44
N GLN A 707 -7.52 5.01 34.37
CA GLN A 707 -6.12 5.18 34.81
C GLN A 707 -5.29 6.19 34.00
N GLN A 708 -5.76 6.63 32.82
CA GLN A 708 -4.96 7.47 31.91
C GLN A 708 -4.52 8.81 32.55
N THR A 709 -5.37 9.43 33.37
CA THR A 709 -5.03 10.68 34.10
C THR A 709 -3.94 10.46 35.15
N LYS A 710 -3.98 9.32 35.84
CA LYS A 710 -2.95 8.95 36.83
C LYS A 710 -1.61 8.68 36.13
N ILE A 711 -1.64 7.92 35.04
CA ILE A 711 -0.45 7.64 34.22
C ILE A 711 0.18 8.92 33.71
N PHE A 712 -0.61 9.91 33.27
CA PHE A 712 -0.11 11.22 32.87
C PHE A 712 0.74 11.86 33.96
N LEU A 713 0.19 12.00 35.18
CA LEU A 713 0.87 12.69 36.29
C LEU A 713 2.07 11.90 36.81
N GLU A 714 1.96 10.58 36.89
CA GLU A 714 3.09 9.71 37.27
C GLU A 714 4.23 9.79 36.24
N SER A 715 3.90 9.79 34.94
CA SER A 715 4.88 9.91 33.87
C SER A 715 5.57 11.27 33.93
N PHE A 716 4.82 12.36 34.09
CA PHE A 716 5.39 13.69 34.22
C PHE A 716 6.31 13.79 35.44
N THR A 717 5.89 13.26 36.58
CA THR A 717 6.68 13.23 37.82
C THR A 717 8.01 12.51 37.61
N GLN A 718 8.00 11.37 36.93
CA GLN A 718 9.22 10.60 36.65
C GLN A 718 10.16 11.34 35.71
N ARG A 719 9.63 11.98 34.66
CA ARG A 719 10.45 12.78 33.74
C ARG A 719 11.01 14.03 34.40
N LEU A 720 10.20 14.74 35.18
CA LEU A 720 10.63 15.90 35.97
C LEU A 720 11.81 15.54 36.89
N LYS A 721 11.72 14.43 37.62
CA LYS A 721 12.81 13.93 38.47
C LYS A 721 14.05 13.52 37.68
N TYR A 722 13.86 12.79 36.58
CA TYR A 722 14.96 12.32 35.76
C TYR A 722 15.78 13.49 35.18
N LEU A 723 15.08 14.55 34.77
CA LEU A 723 15.68 15.75 34.19
C LEU A 723 16.11 16.78 35.23
N LEU A 724 15.63 16.68 36.48
CA LEU A 724 15.84 17.64 37.55
C LEU A 724 17.28 18.19 37.68
N PRO A 725 18.36 17.39 37.53
CA PRO A 725 19.72 17.91 37.60
C PRO A 725 20.07 18.96 36.52
N GLN A 726 19.31 18.98 35.42
CA GLN A 726 19.55 19.82 34.24
C GLN A 726 18.56 21.00 34.15
N LEU A 727 17.47 20.97 34.93
CA LEU A 727 16.36 21.94 34.89
C LEU A 727 16.59 23.08 35.89
N ASN A 728 17.65 23.87 35.72
CA ASN A 728 18.07 24.92 36.67
C ASN A 728 17.31 26.24 36.53
N HIS A 729 16.50 26.40 35.49
CA HIS A 729 15.69 27.57 35.18
C HIS A 729 14.20 27.27 35.23
N ILE A 730 13.76 26.22 35.94
CA ILE A 730 12.35 25.92 36.16
C ILE A 730 12.03 26.07 37.65
N GLY A 731 11.33 27.14 38.01
CA GLY A 731 10.96 27.38 39.41
C GLY A 731 9.67 26.67 39.80
N VAL A 732 8.70 26.58 38.89
CA VAL A 732 7.35 26.07 39.18
C VAL A 732 6.79 25.23 38.03
N VAL A 733 6.15 24.11 38.36
CA VAL A 733 5.24 23.37 37.47
C VAL A 733 3.84 23.28 38.10
N HIS A 734 2.86 23.88 37.44
CA HIS A 734 1.47 23.94 37.91
C HIS A 734 0.56 23.08 37.03
N PHE A 735 0.11 21.95 37.57
CA PHE A 735 -0.86 21.05 36.95
C PHE A 735 -2.28 21.56 37.21
N SER A 736 -2.90 22.13 36.18
CA SER A 736 -4.22 22.74 36.30
C SER A 736 -5.33 21.79 35.83
N TRP A 737 -6.44 21.75 36.57
CA TRP A 737 -7.67 21.01 36.23
C TRP A 737 -7.58 19.47 36.30
N PHE A 738 -6.68 18.92 37.14
CA PHE A 738 -6.56 17.46 37.36
C PHE A 738 -7.43 16.92 38.51
N HIS A 739 -8.14 17.79 39.25
CA HIS A 739 -9.10 17.43 40.31
C HIS A 739 -8.55 16.51 41.41
N MET A 740 -7.27 16.63 41.74
CA MET A 740 -6.62 15.90 42.83
C MET A 740 -5.58 16.80 43.50
N SER A 741 -5.32 16.59 44.80
CA SER A 741 -4.32 17.34 45.56
C SER A 741 -2.95 16.65 45.63
N GLU A 742 -2.89 15.35 45.30
CA GLU A 742 -1.64 14.59 45.24
C GLU A 742 -1.76 13.39 44.28
N CYS A 743 -0.63 12.99 43.70
CA CYS A 743 -0.46 11.79 42.88
C CYS A 743 0.95 11.22 43.10
N GLY A 744 1.07 10.23 43.98
CA GLY A 744 2.37 9.70 44.40
C GLY A 744 3.19 10.77 45.13
N GLU A 745 4.32 11.17 44.55
CA GLU A 745 5.19 12.23 45.12
C GLU A 745 4.83 13.64 44.65
N LEU A 746 3.99 13.75 43.63
CA LEU A 746 3.50 15.03 43.15
C LEU A 746 2.41 15.52 44.11
N LYS A 747 2.63 16.68 44.75
CA LYS A 747 1.73 17.24 45.78
C LYS A 747 1.46 18.70 45.53
N ASP A 748 0.25 19.14 45.82
CA ASP A 748 -0.04 20.57 45.84
C ASP A 748 0.83 21.28 46.89
N ASN A 749 1.42 22.41 46.51
CA ASN A 749 2.43 23.12 47.29
C ASN A 749 3.66 22.25 47.67
N GLY A 750 3.94 21.20 46.89
CA GLY A 750 5.12 20.34 47.06
C GLY A 750 6.38 20.92 46.43
N THR A 751 7.54 20.32 46.70
CA THR A 751 8.82 20.71 46.09
C THR A 751 9.68 19.47 45.80
N PHE A 752 10.16 19.36 44.55
CA PHE A 752 11.19 18.40 44.17
C PHE A 752 12.56 19.00 44.49
N LEU A 753 13.15 18.57 45.60
CA LEU A 753 14.43 19.10 46.09
C LEU A 753 15.58 18.71 45.16
N SER A 754 16.50 19.65 44.94
CA SER A 754 17.73 19.43 44.19
C SER A 754 18.83 20.34 44.72
N GLU A 755 19.96 19.74 45.11
CA GLU A 755 21.13 20.47 45.63
C GLU A 755 21.79 21.37 44.58
N THR A 756 21.60 21.07 43.29
CA THR A 756 22.17 21.83 42.18
C THR A 756 21.24 22.93 41.67
N HIS A 757 19.97 22.93 42.08
CA HIS A 757 18.99 23.91 41.62
C HIS A 757 19.15 25.24 42.35
N PRO A 758 19.16 26.40 41.66
CA PRO A 758 19.41 27.70 42.29
C PRO A 758 18.36 28.11 43.33
N GLN A 759 17.16 27.52 43.29
CA GLN A 759 16.09 27.74 44.28
C GLN A 759 15.91 26.56 45.26
N GLY A 760 16.86 25.62 45.30
CA GLY A 760 16.80 24.42 46.16
C GLY A 760 15.86 23.32 45.65
N GLY A 761 15.08 23.58 44.60
CA GLY A 761 14.24 22.61 43.92
C GLY A 761 13.18 23.24 43.02
N ILE A 762 12.29 22.41 42.48
CA ILE A 762 11.16 22.82 41.64
C ILE A 762 9.87 22.72 42.44
N LYS A 763 9.11 23.81 42.54
CA LYS A 763 7.82 23.82 43.24
C LYS A 763 6.71 23.26 42.34
N THR A 764 5.76 22.55 42.95
CA THR A 764 4.60 22.01 42.22
C THR A 764 3.27 22.44 42.83
N TYR A 765 2.29 22.64 41.96
CA TYR A 765 0.91 22.95 42.33
C TYR A 765 -0.05 22.03 41.59
N LEU A 766 -1.10 21.59 42.29
CA LEU A 766 -2.18 20.77 41.76
C LEU A 766 -3.50 21.46 42.13
N SER A 767 -3.77 22.57 41.45
CA SER A 767 -4.90 23.42 41.77
C SER A 767 -5.56 23.97 40.50
N LYS A 768 -6.62 24.75 40.63
CA LYS A 768 -7.27 25.38 39.48
C LYS A 768 -6.66 26.76 39.26
N ARG A 769 -6.11 26.98 38.07
CA ARG A 769 -5.59 28.27 37.61
C ARG A 769 -5.87 28.41 36.12
N ASN A 770 -6.40 29.56 35.69
CA ASN A 770 -6.46 29.85 34.26
C ASN A 770 -5.05 30.11 33.72
N PRO A 771 -4.77 29.78 32.44
CA PRO A 771 -3.42 29.74 31.91
C PRO A 771 -2.64 31.05 32.04
N ASN A 772 -3.31 32.19 31.82
CA ASN A 772 -2.66 33.50 31.71
C ASN A 772 -2.89 34.39 32.95
N GLU A 773 -3.46 33.85 34.04
CA GLU A 773 -3.67 34.58 35.29
C GLU A 773 -2.37 35.21 35.82
N LYS A 774 -2.48 36.40 36.42
CA LYS A 774 -1.32 37.10 37.01
C LYS A 774 -0.63 36.20 38.04
N LEU A 775 0.70 36.11 37.96
CA LEU A 775 1.49 35.41 38.97
C LEU A 775 1.49 36.22 40.27
N ILE A 776 1.31 35.54 41.41
CA ILE A 776 1.22 36.16 42.73
C ILE A 776 2.35 35.63 43.62
N GLY A 777 2.95 36.50 44.43
CA GLY A 777 4.01 36.18 45.38
C GLY A 777 5.30 36.96 45.11
N ASN A 778 6.21 36.98 46.09
CA ASN A 778 7.45 37.79 46.04
C ASN A 778 8.39 37.39 44.89
N ASP A 779 8.31 36.15 44.38
CA ASP A 779 9.16 35.65 43.30
C ASP A 779 8.53 35.80 41.90
N ALA A 780 7.27 36.27 41.82
CA ALA A 780 6.48 36.31 40.58
C ALA A 780 7.10 37.22 39.50
N GLU A 781 7.71 38.34 39.89
CA GLU A 781 8.29 39.31 38.94
C GLU A 781 9.49 38.75 38.15
N ASN A 782 10.19 37.75 38.71
CA ASN A 782 11.35 37.10 38.10
C ASN A 782 11.01 35.81 37.35
N MET A 783 9.72 35.49 37.19
CA MET A 783 9.30 34.29 36.47
C MET A 783 8.88 34.57 35.03
N LEU A 784 9.18 33.62 34.13
CA LEU A 784 8.64 33.53 32.79
C LEU A 784 7.45 32.58 32.80
N LEU A 785 6.26 33.07 32.52
CA LEU A 785 5.07 32.22 32.38
C LEU A 785 5.13 31.45 31.05
N ILE A 786 5.04 30.12 31.13
CA ILE A 786 4.99 29.21 30.00
C ILE A 786 3.67 28.44 30.07
N VAL A 787 2.85 28.59 29.04
CA VAL A 787 1.51 27.99 28.96
C VAL A 787 1.53 26.87 27.95
N SER A 788 1.24 25.64 28.40
CA SER A 788 0.95 24.54 27.48
C SER A 788 -0.52 24.53 27.10
N TYR A 789 -0.83 24.18 25.86
CA TYR A 789 -2.18 23.87 25.42
C TYR A 789 -2.23 22.53 24.68
N ALA A 790 -3.34 21.81 24.82
CA ALA A 790 -3.62 20.60 24.07
C ALA A 790 -3.92 20.97 22.62
N TRP A 791 -3.32 20.24 21.68
CA TRP A 791 -3.47 20.43 20.23
C TRP A 791 -3.70 19.09 19.50
N ASP A 792 -4.16 19.18 18.25
CA ASP A 792 -4.44 18.10 17.33
C ASP A 792 -3.31 17.86 16.32
N GLY A 793 -2.94 16.60 16.11
CA GLY A 793 -1.96 16.19 15.10
C GLY A 793 -2.38 16.43 13.64
N ASN A 794 -3.68 16.67 13.40
CA ASN A 794 -4.28 16.78 12.06
C ASN A 794 -4.93 18.13 11.78
N ALA A 795 -4.91 19.06 12.74
CA ALA A 795 -5.50 20.38 12.59
C ALA A 795 -4.45 21.49 12.72
N LEU A 796 -4.75 22.67 12.18
CA LEU A 796 -4.00 23.89 12.47
C LEU A 796 -4.20 24.31 13.94
N PRO A 797 -3.30 25.13 14.51
CA PRO A 797 -3.47 25.66 15.86
C PRO A 797 -4.82 26.34 16.05
N GLY A 798 -5.50 26.01 17.14
CA GLY A 798 -6.82 26.52 17.48
C GLY A 798 -7.99 25.64 17.05
N ASN A 799 -7.81 24.69 16.12
CA ASN A 799 -8.77 23.68 15.67
C ASN A 799 -10.24 24.18 15.59
N GLU A 800 -11.06 23.95 16.61
CA GLU A 800 -12.46 24.39 16.71
C GLU A 800 -12.67 25.91 16.55
N PHE A 801 -11.64 26.72 16.82
CA PHE A 801 -11.62 28.16 16.56
C PHE A 801 -12.02 28.48 15.13
N TRP A 802 -11.52 27.70 14.17
CA TRP A 802 -11.79 27.88 12.74
C TRP A 802 -13.20 27.45 12.32
N LEU A 803 -13.92 26.74 13.20
CA LEU A 803 -15.35 26.44 13.06
C LEU A 803 -16.23 27.44 13.82
N ALA A 804 -15.66 28.54 14.32
CA ALA A 804 -16.32 29.53 15.17
C ALA A 804 -16.85 28.95 16.51
N SER A 805 -16.30 27.83 16.96
CA SER A 805 -16.56 27.27 18.29
C SER A 805 -15.49 27.77 19.25
N LEU A 806 -15.77 28.91 19.88
CA LEU A 806 -14.79 29.71 20.65
C LEU A 806 -14.68 29.35 22.14
N ASP A 807 -15.37 28.30 22.58
CA ASP A 807 -15.38 27.86 23.99
C ASP A 807 -15.44 26.32 24.12
N GLY A 808 -15.35 25.83 25.36
CA GLY A 808 -15.54 24.41 25.70
C GLY A 808 -14.26 23.56 25.69
N SER A 809 -13.39 23.71 24.68
CA SER A 809 -12.09 23.02 24.58
C SER A 809 -10.89 23.95 24.74
N ASN A 810 -9.70 23.38 24.86
CA ASN A 810 -8.49 24.15 25.19
C ASN A 810 -7.88 24.84 23.96
N ASP A 811 -7.93 24.23 22.78
CA ASP A 811 -7.52 24.81 21.49
C ASP A 811 -8.15 26.19 21.22
N PRO A 812 -9.49 26.32 21.11
CA PRO A 812 -10.13 27.59 20.82
C PRO A 812 -9.95 28.60 21.94
N SER A 813 -9.95 28.16 23.21
CA SER A 813 -9.70 29.05 24.34
C SER A 813 -8.30 29.67 24.31
N THR A 814 -7.30 28.91 23.84
CA THR A 814 -5.92 29.39 23.72
C THR A 814 -5.81 30.33 22.53
N ALA A 815 -6.40 29.97 21.38
CA ALA A 815 -6.46 30.85 20.21
C ALA A 815 -7.16 32.19 20.53
N CYS A 816 -8.19 32.17 21.37
CA CYS A 816 -8.90 33.37 21.79
C CYS A 816 -8.20 34.19 22.89
N SER A 817 -7.19 33.65 23.56
CA SER A 817 -6.50 34.33 24.66
C SER A 817 -5.05 34.68 24.36
N THR A 818 -4.58 34.33 23.16
CA THR A 818 -3.19 34.44 22.69
C THR A 818 -3.19 34.73 21.18
N LEU A 819 -2.01 34.74 20.54
CA LEU A 819 -1.87 34.95 19.10
C LEU A 819 -1.54 33.66 18.31
N ILE A 820 -1.80 32.46 18.85
CA ILE A 820 -1.39 31.19 18.21
C ILE A 820 -2.02 30.95 16.83
N SER A 821 -3.19 31.53 16.53
CA SER A 821 -3.85 31.42 15.22
C SER A 821 -3.02 32.02 14.09
N GLU A 822 -2.11 32.94 14.41
CA GLU A 822 -1.17 33.57 13.49
C GLU A 822 0.27 33.10 13.77
N LEU A 823 0.73 33.18 15.03
CA LEU A 823 2.12 32.90 15.39
C LEU A 823 2.52 31.44 15.22
N HIS A 824 1.60 30.49 15.45
CA HIS A 824 1.87 29.05 15.30
C HIS A 824 1.40 28.52 13.94
N ASN A 825 0.81 29.36 13.08
CA ASN A 825 0.22 28.94 11.82
C ASN A 825 1.28 28.95 10.70
N PRO A 826 1.65 27.78 10.14
CA PRO A 826 2.71 27.68 9.13
C PRO A 826 2.35 28.27 7.77
N HIS A 827 1.10 28.71 7.57
CA HIS A 827 0.67 29.44 6.38
C HIS A 827 0.69 30.96 6.56
N ILE A 828 0.85 31.45 7.80
CA ILE A 828 0.91 32.87 8.14
C ILE A 828 2.33 33.24 8.59
N ASN A 829 2.89 32.47 9.52
CA ASN A 829 4.27 32.59 9.99
C ASN A 829 5.16 31.54 9.30
N ASP A 830 5.17 31.57 7.97
CA ASP A 830 5.76 30.54 7.10
C ASP A 830 7.30 30.54 7.09
N GLU A 831 7.94 31.62 7.53
CA GLU A 831 9.40 31.69 7.69
C GLU A 831 9.86 30.95 8.96
N PHE A 832 9.21 31.20 10.10
CA PHE A 832 9.66 30.70 11.40
C PHE A 832 8.94 29.43 11.87
N VAL A 833 7.71 29.19 11.45
CA VAL A 833 7.00 27.92 11.65
C VAL A 833 7.19 27.07 10.39
N SER A 834 8.44 26.66 10.17
CA SER A 834 8.86 25.94 8.98
C SER A 834 9.77 24.77 9.32
N GLY A 835 9.79 23.76 8.46
CA GLY A 835 10.70 22.62 8.61
C GLY A 835 12.17 23.01 8.51
N ARG A 836 12.48 24.15 7.89
CA ARG A 836 13.84 24.73 7.85
C ARG A 836 14.27 25.32 9.19
N ASN A 837 13.33 25.66 10.07
CA ASN A 837 13.58 26.17 11.41
C ASN A 837 13.34 25.09 12.48
N LEU A 838 13.54 23.82 12.13
CA LEU A 838 13.38 22.70 13.04
C LEU A 838 14.42 22.77 14.16
N HIS A 839 13.94 22.64 15.39
CA HIS A 839 14.77 22.51 16.59
C HIS A 839 14.58 21.13 17.24
N VAL A 840 15.67 20.56 17.74
CA VAL A 840 15.71 19.27 18.42
C VAL A 840 15.94 19.51 19.91
N ALA A 841 15.00 19.07 20.73
CA ALA A 841 15.18 19.02 22.18
C ALA A 841 16.06 17.82 22.55
N THR A 842 17.15 18.08 23.25
CA THR A 842 18.13 17.08 23.68
C THR A 842 18.35 17.17 25.17
N LEU A 843 18.65 16.03 25.79
CA LEU A 843 19.00 15.99 27.21
C LEU A 843 20.30 16.76 27.45
N ASP A 844 21.37 16.38 26.77
CA ASP A 844 22.70 16.90 27.11
C ASP A 844 22.95 18.34 26.64
N ASN A 845 22.22 18.82 25.63
CA ASN A 845 22.54 20.08 24.96
C ASN A 845 21.37 21.09 24.90
N GLY A 846 20.24 20.78 25.53
CA GLY A 846 19.04 21.62 25.46
C GLY A 846 18.41 21.60 24.06
N VAL A 847 17.85 22.73 23.63
CA VAL A 847 17.19 22.88 22.33
C VAL A 847 18.17 23.45 21.31
N LEU A 848 18.36 22.74 20.20
CA LEU A 848 19.30 23.11 19.15
C LEU A 848 18.61 23.16 17.80
N HIS A 849 19.01 24.09 16.94
CA HIS A 849 18.63 24.02 15.54
C HIS A 849 19.19 22.73 14.91
N ILE A 850 18.48 22.14 13.94
CA ILE A 850 18.84 20.85 13.34
C ILE A 850 20.28 20.82 12.78
N SER A 851 20.77 21.94 12.23
CA SER A 851 22.16 22.05 11.76
C SER A 851 23.17 21.87 12.88
N ASP A 852 22.90 22.45 14.05
CA ASP A 852 23.81 22.47 15.19
C ASP A 852 23.78 21.11 15.90
N TYR A 853 22.59 20.50 15.98
CA TYR A 853 22.44 19.13 16.46
C TYR A 853 23.25 18.15 15.61
N VAL A 854 23.12 18.22 14.29
CA VAL A 854 23.93 17.40 13.36
C VAL A 854 25.41 17.74 13.54
N GLY A 855 25.78 19.01 13.66
CA GLY A 855 27.15 19.45 13.96
C GLY A 855 27.76 18.73 15.17
N LYS A 856 27.01 18.60 16.26
CA LYS A 856 27.45 17.89 17.47
C LYS A 856 27.53 16.37 17.29
N LEU A 857 26.63 15.78 16.50
CA LEU A 857 26.70 14.35 16.17
C LEU A 857 27.92 14.01 15.31
N LYS A 858 28.33 14.90 14.39
CA LYS A 858 29.51 14.70 13.54
C LYS A 858 30.78 14.45 14.34
N ASP A 859 30.96 15.17 15.44
CA ASP A 859 32.13 15.03 16.32
C ASP A 859 32.17 13.66 17.05
N ALA A 860 31.02 13.00 17.20
CA ALA A 860 30.88 11.68 17.83
C ALA A 860 30.84 10.53 16.81
N LEU A 861 30.14 10.70 15.68
CA LEU A 861 29.93 9.68 14.65
C LEU A 861 31.16 9.50 13.75
N TRP A 862 31.88 10.57 13.39
CA TRP A 862 33.02 10.48 12.48
C TRP A 862 34.38 10.29 13.16
N LYS A 863 34.45 10.40 14.49
CA LYS A 863 35.61 9.87 15.24
C LYS A 863 35.61 8.34 15.34
N ALA A 864 34.44 7.70 15.18
CA ALA A 864 34.31 6.25 15.18
C ALA A 864 34.68 5.62 13.82
N SER A 865 34.78 6.41 12.74
CA SER A 865 35.13 5.93 11.39
C SER A 865 36.64 5.86 11.11
N ASP A 866 37.52 6.30 12.02
CA ASP A 866 38.98 6.13 11.90
C ASP A 866 39.47 4.72 12.33
N TYR A 867 38.54 3.77 12.55
CA TYR A 867 38.83 2.37 12.93
C TYR A 867 38.16 1.33 12.02
N PHE A 868 37.94 1.64 10.74
CA PHE A 868 37.63 0.64 9.71
C PHE A 868 38.46 0.83 8.44
#